data_AF-A0A2S9XFA7-F1
#
_entry.id   AF-A0A2S9XFA7-F1
#
_cell.length_a   1.000
_cell.length_b   1.000
_cell.length_c   1.000
_cell.angle_alpha   90.00
_cell.angle_beta   90.00
_cell.angle_gamma   90.00
#
_symmetry.space_group_name_H-M   'P 1'
#
loop_
_entity.id
_entity.type
_entity.pdbx_description
1 polymer ?
#
loop_
_entity_poly.entity_id
_entity_poly.type
_entity_poly.pdbx_seq_one_letter_code
_entity_poly.pdbx_strand_id
1 'polypeptide(L)'
;MSSQSPVITTFTLRMTGGYRAAVSRVFGASWAVEVTYACRCGVHYRATRWRWIDRDAMADEAERAHREGPLRGVCPSCGAPAASRVDWLELEPSRERALLVLGGQQRHALVEILRDHLDAVARRVAAGDHDSAQPWLLRPLWRFDDAAPGVAHVEAASEDTEDTARRQLPARAANEPQAPNTGVPKAVGASAWGSQGTAPEGEAPHTYLAVLLMEPSAAPDDDEELVTIGLDVDEAGHALWGQAALAVRPIHLRSHGYPLIGVRLVASYVGRMALIDGIVDVGSEQAGEVFASLSRRFRVQLILRGSSGTSPIRREVSAQALERNAALCLESARAALARSEYPREAFVAALEHLRETPISDRLRSAEHSLVAGAYRHLISPRETTVALDQLESASDKRNLAHLLEVDGLSVDEYEAIRRRVLLGSVEHGLCAPRRFWRRIIASGLAEDFDDYATKLAHARALADQDGDDLDTEQRAAAWARIAELCDLKQLEYPVELARKLGVEASDRPRRRGRSESSRQRAEANRSRSAAGEINARDTGVGSAASVRDQLRDPQLRLRVATASLANGGSAEAIEAVFEALEEFDEEELLAIMPSLAELGTQAVPGIHAKLDSPRQQVRQAAAILLGIARDGSSIVPLLRRLAREETRVWFDVARAIGALGTSALERLCALSRQSARGEQFPIEHRELIARVGRAMAEVVIAEGGPDSIARDAVEALSQSTETDISIAAGRALATLHDVSVAGAQIRGERSLPDATQLRGFARRAYEAILVPELDILDEEVEAEFL
;
A
#
# COMPACT_ATOMS: atom_id res chain seq x y z
N MET A 1 -24.69 -54.74 22.43
CA MET A 1 -25.64 -54.28 21.40
C MET A 1 -25.53 -52.77 21.33
N SER A 2 -25.24 -52.28 20.12
CA SER A 2 -25.32 -50.90 19.65
C SER A 2 -24.40 -49.85 20.28
N SER A 3 -23.16 -49.81 19.75
CA SER A 3 -22.34 -48.59 19.68
C SER A 3 -23.09 -47.54 18.86
N GLN A 4 -23.66 -46.52 19.51
CA GLN A 4 -24.17 -45.34 18.81
C GLN A 4 -23.06 -44.28 18.78
N SER A 5 -22.57 -44.01 17.57
CA SER A 5 -21.77 -42.85 17.21
C SER A 5 -22.44 -41.56 17.72
N PRO A 6 -21.71 -40.55 18.21
CA PRO A 6 -22.34 -39.27 18.50
C PRO A 6 -22.72 -38.61 17.17
N VAL A 7 -23.99 -38.26 17.09
CA VAL A 7 -24.67 -37.63 15.96
C VAL A 7 -24.03 -36.29 15.66
N ILE A 8 -23.57 -36.11 14.42
CA ILE A 8 -23.25 -34.78 13.87
C ILE A 8 -24.59 -34.08 13.62
N THR A 9 -25.01 -33.21 14.52
CA THR A 9 -26.19 -32.37 14.31
C THR A 9 -25.75 -30.98 13.86
N THR A 10 -25.92 -30.72 12.56
CA THR A 10 -25.70 -29.43 11.93
C THR A 10 -26.74 -28.43 12.45
N PHE A 11 -26.31 -27.29 13.02
CA PHE A 11 -27.21 -26.16 13.30
C PHE A 11 -26.64 -24.85 12.76
N THR A 12 -27.56 -24.04 12.23
CA THR A 12 -27.30 -22.73 11.63
C THR A 12 -27.95 -21.69 12.53
N LEU A 13 -27.17 -20.76 13.08
CA LEU A 13 -27.72 -19.55 13.71
C LEU A 13 -27.53 -18.37 12.76
N ARG A 14 -28.63 -17.69 12.45
CA ARG A 14 -28.65 -16.38 11.79
C ARG A 14 -28.61 -15.31 12.89
N MET A 15 -27.57 -14.49 12.89
CA MET A 15 -27.59 -13.15 13.52
C MET A 15 -26.91 -12.16 12.55
N THR A 16 -27.42 -10.94 12.55
CA THR A 16 -27.12 -9.83 11.66
C THR A 16 -25.68 -9.35 11.80
N GLY A 17 -24.92 -9.40 10.69
CA GLY A 17 -23.60 -8.77 10.55
C GLY A 17 -22.39 -9.70 10.78
N GLY A 18 -21.88 -10.31 9.70
CA GLY A 18 -20.47 -10.71 9.56
C GLY A 18 -19.99 -12.04 10.16
N TYR A 19 -19.92 -13.07 9.30
CA TYR A 19 -19.20 -14.36 9.39
C TYR A 19 -19.71 -15.49 10.31
N ARG A 20 -19.89 -16.67 9.70
CA ARG A 20 -20.29 -17.96 10.30
C ARG A 20 -19.07 -18.71 10.83
N ALA A 21 -18.99 -18.96 12.14
CA ALA A 21 -18.10 -19.98 12.69
C ALA A 21 -18.73 -21.37 12.48
N ALA A 22 -18.01 -22.30 11.86
CA ALA A 22 -18.45 -23.69 11.72
C ALA A 22 -17.39 -24.67 12.24
N VAL A 23 -17.90 -25.72 12.89
CA VAL A 23 -17.27 -26.83 13.62
C VAL A 23 -16.98 -26.57 15.10
N SER A 24 -17.91 -27.00 15.95
CA SER A 24 -17.84 -27.09 17.42
C SER A 24 -17.47 -28.52 17.85
N ARG A 25 -16.45 -28.69 18.70
CA ARG A 25 -16.28 -29.92 19.49
C ARG A 25 -16.94 -29.70 20.86
N VAL A 26 -17.92 -30.52 21.18
CA VAL A 26 -18.61 -30.54 22.48
C VAL A 26 -18.32 -31.88 23.14
N PHE A 27 -17.81 -31.87 24.37
CA PHE A 27 -17.57 -33.08 25.16
C PHE A 27 -18.03 -32.80 26.60
N GLY A 28 -19.17 -33.35 27.00
CA GLY A 28 -19.81 -32.97 28.26
C GLY A 28 -20.19 -31.48 28.27
N ALA A 29 -19.86 -30.76 29.35
CA ALA A 29 -20.04 -29.30 29.44
C ALA A 29 -18.86 -28.48 28.87
N SER A 30 -17.80 -29.14 28.40
CA SER A 30 -16.65 -28.48 27.76
C SER A 30 -17.00 -27.99 26.36
N TRP A 31 -16.58 -26.78 26.06
CA TRP A 31 -16.81 -26.13 24.78
C TRP A 31 -15.57 -25.38 24.30
N ALA A 32 -15.19 -25.65 23.05
CA ALA A 32 -14.13 -24.95 22.37
C ALA A 32 -14.60 -24.35 21.05
N VAL A 33 -13.89 -23.31 20.63
CA VAL A 33 -14.01 -22.69 19.31
C VAL A 33 -12.67 -22.77 18.60
N GLU A 34 -12.71 -23.02 17.31
CA GLU A 34 -11.52 -22.92 16.48
C GLU A 34 -11.22 -21.45 16.21
N VAL A 35 -10.00 -21.02 16.56
CA VAL A 35 -9.50 -19.67 16.34
C VAL A 35 -8.25 -19.69 15.46
N THR A 36 -8.00 -18.59 14.76
CA THR A 36 -6.74 -18.39 14.05
C THR A 36 -5.72 -17.84 15.04
N TYR A 37 -4.57 -18.50 15.17
CA TYR A 37 -3.48 -18.11 16.08
C TYR A 37 -2.22 -17.79 15.27
N ALA A 38 -1.65 -16.60 15.50
CA ALA A 38 -0.42 -16.15 14.85
C ALA A 38 0.80 -16.63 15.65
N CYS A 39 1.66 -17.44 15.03
CA CYS A 39 2.90 -17.87 15.65
C CYS A 39 3.99 -16.78 15.54
N ARG A 40 4.97 -16.82 16.45
CA ARG A 40 6.17 -15.95 16.42
C ARG A 40 6.98 -16.08 15.12
N CYS A 41 6.89 -17.21 14.41
CA CYS A 41 7.54 -17.41 13.11
C CYS A 41 6.74 -16.84 11.92
N GLY A 42 5.67 -16.07 12.15
CA GLY A 42 4.82 -15.48 11.11
C GLY A 42 3.70 -16.40 10.59
N VAL A 43 3.74 -17.70 10.92
CA VAL A 43 2.71 -18.65 10.47
C VAL A 43 1.44 -18.55 11.31
N HIS A 44 0.32 -18.31 10.63
CA HIS A 44 -1.01 -18.37 11.22
C HIS A 44 -1.57 -19.79 11.11
N TYR A 45 -2.06 -20.37 12.19
CA TYR A 45 -2.63 -21.72 12.18
C TYR A 45 -3.90 -21.81 13.02
N ARG A 46 -4.72 -22.84 12.76
CA ARG A 46 -5.92 -23.09 13.57
C ARG A 46 -5.49 -23.66 14.92
N ALA A 47 -5.87 -22.97 15.97
CA ALA A 47 -5.73 -23.43 17.34
C ALA A 47 -7.14 -23.59 17.94
N THR A 48 -7.30 -24.63 18.75
CA THR A 48 -8.51 -24.83 19.53
C THR A 48 -8.44 -23.90 20.73
N ARG A 49 -9.35 -22.92 20.83
CA ARG A 49 -9.55 -22.11 22.04
C ARG A 49 -10.64 -22.74 22.88
N TRP A 50 -10.26 -23.24 24.05
CA TRP A 50 -11.25 -23.61 25.06
C TRP A 50 -11.93 -22.35 25.58
N ARG A 51 -13.25 -22.34 25.48
CA ARG A 51 -14.07 -21.33 26.13
C ARG A 51 -14.50 -21.85 27.48
N TRP A 52 -15.06 -23.06 27.52
CA TRP A 52 -15.44 -23.75 28.75
C TRP A 52 -14.69 -25.09 28.84
N ILE A 53 -14.13 -25.41 30.00
CA ILE A 53 -13.54 -26.72 30.27
C ILE A 53 -14.22 -27.30 31.51
N ASP A 54 -14.93 -28.41 31.32
CA ASP A 54 -15.41 -29.25 32.40
C ASP A 54 -14.22 -30.01 32.99
N ARG A 55 -13.76 -29.56 34.16
CA ARG A 55 -12.64 -30.12 34.89
C ARG A 55 -12.91 -31.54 35.37
N ASP A 56 -14.16 -31.87 35.68
CA ASP A 56 -14.51 -33.23 36.14
C ASP A 56 -14.39 -34.24 35.00
N ALA A 57 -14.73 -33.81 33.77
CA ALA A 57 -14.61 -34.62 32.56
C ALA A 57 -13.23 -34.54 31.88
N MET A 58 -12.51 -33.42 32.03
CA MET A 58 -11.27 -33.10 31.31
C MET A 58 -10.18 -32.51 32.24
N ALA A 59 -9.90 -33.18 33.36
CA ALA A 59 -8.97 -32.71 34.38
C ALA A 59 -7.58 -32.35 33.83
N ASP A 60 -7.00 -33.20 33.00
CA ASP A 60 -5.67 -32.98 32.40
C ASP A 60 -5.63 -31.73 31.51
N GLU A 61 -6.73 -31.45 30.79
CA GLU A 61 -6.84 -30.29 29.90
C GLU A 61 -7.03 -28.99 30.70
N ALA A 62 -7.82 -29.02 31.78
CA ALA A 62 -7.98 -27.89 32.69
C ALA A 62 -6.65 -27.52 33.36
N GLU A 63 -5.88 -28.52 33.80
CA GLU A 63 -4.57 -28.28 34.42
C GLU A 63 -3.54 -27.72 33.41
N ARG A 64 -3.53 -28.24 32.17
CA ARG A 64 -2.75 -27.66 31.08
C ARG A 64 -3.17 -26.22 30.81
N ALA A 65 -4.46 -25.94 30.72
CA ALA A 65 -4.98 -24.61 30.42
C ALA A 65 -4.61 -23.57 31.49
N HIS A 66 -4.46 -23.97 32.76
CA HIS A 66 -3.91 -23.12 33.81
C HIS A 66 -2.41 -22.83 33.62
N ARG A 67 -1.62 -23.77 33.07
CA ARG A 67 -0.17 -23.56 32.87
C ARG A 67 0.16 -22.82 31.58
N GLU A 68 -0.53 -23.15 30.50
CA GLU A 68 -0.19 -22.75 29.13
C GLU A 68 -1.22 -21.81 28.49
N GLY A 69 -2.37 -21.63 29.16
CA GLY A 69 -3.51 -20.89 28.63
C GLY A 69 -4.53 -21.80 27.91
N PRO A 70 -5.73 -21.29 27.63
CA PRO A 70 -6.84 -22.08 27.10
C PRO A 70 -6.70 -22.43 25.62
N LEU A 71 -5.66 -21.95 24.94
CA LEU A 71 -5.37 -22.33 23.57
C LEU A 71 -4.65 -23.66 23.52
N ARG A 72 -4.99 -24.46 22.52
CA ARG A 72 -4.33 -25.72 22.19
C ARG A 72 -4.03 -25.75 20.70
N GLY A 73 -2.76 -25.94 20.38
CA GLY A 73 -2.29 -26.06 19.00
C GLY A 73 -0.79 -25.87 18.93
N VAL A 74 -0.15 -26.46 17.93
CA VAL A 74 1.29 -26.36 17.73
C VAL A 74 1.52 -25.78 16.34
N CYS A 75 2.44 -24.82 16.23
CA CYS A 75 2.78 -24.22 14.96
C CYS A 75 3.31 -25.29 14.00
N PRO A 76 2.73 -25.43 12.80
CA PRO A 76 3.17 -26.42 11.82
C PRO A 76 4.52 -26.07 11.17
N SER A 77 5.01 -24.85 11.34
CA SER A 77 6.29 -24.39 10.80
C SER A 77 7.42 -24.47 11.81
N CYS A 78 7.26 -23.96 13.04
CA CYS A 78 8.36 -23.89 14.01
C CYS A 78 8.14 -24.74 15.27
N GLY A 79 7.02 -25.49 15.37
CA GLY A 79 6.75 -26.36 16.51
C GLY A 79 6.41 -25.65 17.83
N ALA A 80 6.27 -24.31 17.83
CA ALA A 80 5.94 -23.57 19.04
C ALA A 80 4.45 -23.78 19.44
N PRO A 81 4.14 -23.96 20.73
CA PRO A 81 2.75 -24.10 21.20
C PRO A 81 1.98 -22.78 21.11
N ALA A 82 0.67 -22.86 20.89
CA ALA A 82 -0.24 -21.73 20.98
C ALA A 82 -0.37 -21.32 22.44
N ALA A 83 0.05 -20.10 22.78
CA ALA A 83 0.00 -19.57 24.12
C ALA A 83 -0.76 -18.24 24.11
N SER A 84 -1.79 -18.13 24.95
CA SER A 84 -2.49 -16.86 25.13
C SER A 84 -3.11 -16.80 26.51
N ARG A 85 -3.22 -15.58 27.04
CA ARG A 85 -3.86 -15.29 28.33
C ARG A 85 -5.25 -14.70 28.13
N VAL A 86 -6.00 -15.28 27.21
CA VAL A 86 -7.40 -14.92 27.01
C VAL A 86 -8.28 -15.57 28.06
N ASP A 87 -9.43 -14.96 28.28
CA ASP A 87 -10.47 -15.41 29.18
C ASP A 87 -10.99 -16.81 28.80
N TRP A 88 -11.20 -17.64 29.82
CA TRP A 88 -11.88 -18.92 29.70
C TRP A 88 -12.54 -19.32 31.02
N LEU A 89 -13.47 -20.26 30.94
CA LEU A 89 -14.27 -20.70 32.06
C LEU A 89 -13.93 -22.15 32.40
N GLU A 90 -13.53 -22.39 33.64
CA GLU A 90 -13.43 -23.73 34.20
C GLU A 90 -14.75 -24.07 34.89
N LEU A 91 -15.28 -25.28 34.64
CA LEU A 91 -16.49 -25.80 35.24
C LEU A 91 -16.14 -27.03 36.08
N GLU A 92 -16.66 -27.11 37.29
CA GLU A 92 -16.66 -28.31 38.14
C GLU A 92 -18.12 -28.64 38.50
N PRO A 93 -18.87 -29.32 37.61
CA PRO A 93 -20.27 -29.66 37.86
C PRO A 93 -20.48 -30.46 39.15
N SER A 94 -19.55 -31.35 39.52
CA SER A 94 -19.60 -32.15 40.76
C SER A 94 -19.55 -31.30 42.04
N ARG A 95 -19.05 -30.07 41.94
CA ARG A 95 -18.95 -29.09 43.03
C ARG A 95 -19.83 -27.87 42.80
N GLU A 96 -20.66 -27.88 41.76
CA GLU A 96 -21.51 -26.75 41.36
C GLU A 96 -20.71 -25.43 41.30
N ARG A 97 -19.57 -25.45 40.60
CA ARG A 97 -18.65 -24.30 40.53
C ARG A 97 -18.30 -23.93 39.09
N ALA A 98 -18.33 -22.64 38.81
CA ALA A 98 -17.78 -22.05 37.59
C ALA A 98 -16.72 -21.00 37.97
N LEU A 99 -15.55 -21.08 37.36
CA LEU A 99 -14.42 -20.20 37.61
C LEU A 99 -13.95 -19.56 36.30
N LEU A 100 -14.14 -18.25 36.17
CA LEU A 100 -13.64 -17.45 35.06
C LEU A 100 -12.17 -17.09 35.30
N VAL A 101 -11.29 -17.63 34.47
CA VAL A 101 -9.85 -17.38 34.52
C VAL A 101 -9.53 -16.28 33.51
N LEU A 102 -8.92 -15.20 34.01
CA LEU A 102 -8.63 -13.99 33.24
C LEU A 102 -7.13 -13.74 33.22
N GLY A 103 -6.60 -13.22 32.11
CA GLY A 103 -5.23 -12.68 32.12
C GLY A 103 -5.16 -11.39 32.94
N GLY A 104 -4.02 -11.13 33.59
CA GLY A 104 -3.80 -9.88 34.34
C GLY A 104 -4.07 -8.59 33.54
N GLN A 105 -3.86 -8.63 32.22
CA GLN A 105 -4.15 -7.54 31.29
C GLN A 105 -5.65 -7.29 31.04
N GLN A 106 -6.55 -8.21 31.41
CA GLN A 106 -7.99 -8.08 31.19
C GLN A 106 -8.74 -7.50 32.40
N ARG A 107 -8.03 -6.92 33.38
CA ARG A 107 -8.64 -6.33 34.60
C ARG A 107 -9.70 -5.28 34.28
N HIS A 108 -9.45 -4.43 33.28
CA HIS A 108 -10.38 -3.39 32.85
C HIS A 108 -11.63 -3.95 32.15
N ALA A 109 -11.58 -5.16 31.60
CA ALA A 109 -12.65 -5.77 30.80
C ALA A 109 -13.53 -6.76 31.60
N LEU A 110 -13.28 -6.93 32.90
CA LEU A 110 -13.98 -7.91 33.75
C LEU A 110 -15.52 -7.82 33.63
N VAL A 111 -16.07 -6.61 33.65
CA VAL A 111 -17.53 -6.39 33.60
C VAL A 111 -18.12 -6.82 32.25
N GLU A 112 -17.42 -6.57 31.15
CA GLU A 112 -17.84 -6.96 29.80
C GLU A 112 -17.76 -8.47 29.61
N ILE A 113 -16.66 -9.09 30.07
CA ILE A 113 -16.47 -10.55 29.97
C ILE A 113 -17.52 -11.29 30.81
N LEU A 114 -17.87 -10.78 32.00
CA LEU A 114 -18.95 -11.34 32.81
C LEU A 114 -20.32 -11.22 32.11
N ARG A 115 -20.56 -10.12 31.39
CA ARG A 115 -21.79 -9.95 30.59
C ARG A 115 -21.85 -10.94 29.43
N ASP A 116 -20.76 -11.07 28.68
CA ASP A 116 -20.65 -12.02 27.57
C ASP A 116 -20.83 -13.48 28.02
N HIS A 117 -20.33 -13.81 29.21
CA HIS A 117 -20.55 -15.10 29.85
C HIS A 117 -22.03 -15.36 30.13
N LEU A 118 -22.73 -14.39 30.75
CA LEU A 118 -24.17 -14.52 31.02
C LEU A 118 -24.98 -14.65 29.73
N ASP A 119 -24.63 -13.90 28.69
CA ASP A 119 -25.24 -14.01 27.36
C ASP A 119 -24.97 -15.36 26.71
N ALA A 120 -23.78 -15.93 26.90
CA ALA A 120 -23.45 -17.28 26.45
C ALA A 120 -24.28 -18.35 27.18
N VAL A 121 -24.44 -18.25 28.51
CA VAL A 121 -25.30 -19.15 29.30
C VAL A 121 -26.74 -19.06 28.81
N ALA A 122 -27.27 -17.85 28.62
CA ALA A 122 -28.64 -17.61 28.14
C ALA A 122 -28.87 -18.21 26.75
N ARG A 123 -27.92 -18.03 25.82
CA ARG A 123 -27.99 -18.63 24.48
C ARG A 123 -28.00 -20.16 24.51
N ARG A 124 -27.24 -20.79 25.42
CA ARG A 124 -27.17 -22.25 25.52
C ARG A 124 -28.46 -22.86 26.09
N VAL A 125 -29.06 -22.21 27.08
CA VAL A 125 -30.40 -22.59 27.57
C VAL A 125 -31.43 -22.44 26.45
N ALA A 126 -31.38 -21.35 25.69
CA ALA A 126 -32.26 -21.14 24.54
C ALA A 126 -32.05 -22.16 23.40
N ALA A 127 -30.83 -22.68 23.25
CA ALA A 127 -30.48 -23.70 22.26
C ALA A 127 -30.84 -25.14 22.70
N GLY A 128 -31.26 -25.34 23.95
CA GLY A 128 -31.60 -26.66 24.50
C GLY A 128 -30.40 -27.49 24.96
N ASP A 129 -29.21 -26.88 25.08
CA ASP A 129 -28.00 -27.57 25.57
C ASP A 129 -28.07 -27.84 27.09
N HIS A 130 -28.91 -27.08 27.82
CA HIS A 130 -29.16 -27.23 29.25
C HIS A 130 -30.65 -26.98 29.55
N ASP A 131 -31.26 -27.83 30.39
CA ASP A 131 -32.70 -27.71 30.76
C ASP A 131 -33.02 -26.41 31.51
N SER A 132 -32.05 -25.85 32.24
CA SER A 132 -32.16 -24.55 32.91
C SER A 132 -30.76 -23.99 33.21
N ALA A 133 -30.65 -22.66 33.34
CA ALA A 133 -29.42 -22.02 33.79
C ALA A 133 -29.20 -22.31 35.28
N GLN A 134 -28.24 -23.19 35.59
CA GLN A 134 -27.92 -23.54 36.96
C GLN A 134 -27.41 -22.30 37.74
N PRO A 135 -27.80 -22.08 39.01
CA PRO A 135 -27.44 -20.87 39.77
C PRO A 135 -25.94 -20.58 39.83
N TRP A 136 -25.12 -21.62 39.85
CA TRP A 136 -23.65 -21.51 39.90
C TRP A 136 -23.02 -21.09 38.56
N LEU A 137 -23.70 -21.31 37.42
CA LEU A 137 -23.29 -20.77 36.12
C LEU A 137 -23.62 -19.28 35.99
N LEU A 138 -24.65 -18.81 36.69
CA LEU A 138 -25.06 -17.40 36.69
C LEU A 138 -24.23 -16.53 37.63
N ARG A 139 -23.40 -17.15 38.48
CA ARG A 139 -22.53 -16.46 39.45
C ARG A 139 -21.12 -17.05 39.44
N PRO A 140 -20.38 -16.95 38.32
CA PRO A 140 -19.04 -17.50 38.25
C PRO A 140 -18.13 -16.77 39.24
N LEU A 141 -17.28 -17.54 39.94
CA LEU A 141 -16.10 -16.98 40.59
C LEU A 141 -15.14 -16.51 39.49
N TRP A 142 -14.23 -15.60 39.81
CA TRP A 142 -13.22 -15.15 38.86
C TRP A 142 -11.85 -15.00 39.52
N ARG A 143 -10.79 -15.19 38.74
CA ARG A 143 -9.40 -15.00 39.18
C ARG A 143 -8.55 -14.44 38.03
N PHE A 144 -7.54 -13.65 38.38
CA PHE A 144 -6.50 -13.22 37.43
C PHE A 144 -5.28 -14.14 37.53
N ASP A 145 -4.75 -14.58 36.40
CA ASP A 145 -3.46 -15.27 36.33
C ASP A 145 -2.34 -14.24 36.09
N ASP A 146 -1.59 -13.95 37.15
CA ASP A 146 -0.49 -12.97 37.18
C ASP A 146 0.90 -13.60 36.89
N ALA A 147 1.03 -14.93 36.76
CA ALA A 147 2.33 -15.61 36.64
C ALA A 147 2.95 -15.48 35.23
N ALA A 148 4.24 -15.12 35.09
CA ALA A 148 4.99 -15.04 33.80
C ALA A 148 5.20 -16.42 33.13
N PRO A 149 5.33 -16.54 31.79
CA PRO A 149 5.56 -17.83 31.16
C PRO A 149 7.04 -18.23 31.29
N GLY A 150 7.32 -19.26 32.10
CA GLY A 150 8.54 -20.08 32.02
C GLY A 150 9.85 -19.46 32.53
N VAL A 151 10.02 -19.37 33.84
CA VAL A 151 11.33 -19.74 34.43
C VAL A 151 11.12 -21.14 34.99
N ALA A 152 11.73 -22.14 34.35
CA ALA A 152 11.93 -23.41 35.03
C ALA A 152 12.77 -23.10 36.28
N HIS A 153 12.16 -23.20 37.46
CA HIS A 153 12.93 -23.35 38.69
C HIS A 153 13.70 -24.66 38.58
N VAL A 154 14.93 -24.58 38.08
CA VAL A 154 15.93 -25.59 38.39
C VAL A 154 16.33 -25.30 39.83
N GLU A 155 15.78 -26.10 40.74
CA GLU A 155 16.29 -26.16 42.12
C GLU A 155 17.78 -26.45 42.06
N ALA A 156 18.56 -25.54 42.66
CA ALA A 156 19.97 -25.73 42.86
C ALA A 156 20.18 -26.94 43.79
N ALA A 157 20.72 -28.02 43.23
CA ALA A 157 21.45 -29.02 43.98
C ALA A 157 22.92 -28.95 43.51
N SER A 158 23.73 -28.37 44.38
CA SER A 158 25.18 -28.52 44.41
C SER A 158 25.56 -29.99 44.49
N GLU A 159 26.53 -30.43 43.69
CA GLU A 159 27.75 -31.08 44.19
C GLU A 159 28.73 -31.40 43.05
N ASP A 160 30.00 -31.37 43.43
CA ASP A 160 31.20 -31.43 42.62
C ASP A 160 31.38 -32.77 41.87
N THR A 161 32.05 -32.74 40.71
CA THR A 161 33.36 -33.42 40.53
C THR A 161 33.91 -33.25 39.10
N GLU A 162 35.22 -33.00 39.07
CA GLU A 162 36.12 -33.02 37.92
C GLU A 162 36.07 -34.37 37.16
N ASP A 163 36.16 -34.37 35.83
CA ASP A 163 37.30 -35.02 35.17
C ASP A 163 37.46 -34.64 33.68
N THR A 164 38.71 -34.46 33.33
CA THR A 164 39.30 -34.24 32.02
C THR A 164 39.31 -35.49 31.14
N ALA A 165 39.02 -35.37 29.83
CA ALA A 165 39.83 -35.96 28.74
C ALA A 165 39.24 -35.79 27.32
N ARG A 166 39.99 -35.04 26.50
CA ARG A 166 40.34 -35.25 25.08
C ARG A 166 39.60 -36.36 24.30
N ARG A 167 39.03 -36.01 23.12
CA ARG A 167 39.53 -36.45 21.79
C ARG A 167 38.73 -35.92 20.58
N GLN A 168 39.50 -35.32 19.67
CA GLN A 168 39.44 -35.46 18.20
C GLN A 168 38.25 -34.88 17.41
N LEU A 169 38.53 -33.72 16.80
CA LEU A 169 38.05 -33.36 15.46
C LEU A 169 38.53 -34.39 14.41
N PRO A 170 37.71 -34.64 13.38
CA PRO A 170 38.21 -34.69 12.03
C PRO A 170 37.51 -33.65 11.14
N ALA A 171 38.31 -33.08 10.24
CA ALA A 171 37.91 -32.14 9.21
C ALA A 171 37.39 -32.84 7.94
N ARG A 172 36.60 -32.07 7.18
CA ARG A 172 36.24 -32.16 5.74
C ARG A 172 35.18 -33.19 5.31
N ALA A 173 34.06 -32.68 4.80
CA ALA A 173 33.73 -32.73 3.37
C ALA A 173 32.54 -31.80 3.05
N ALA A 174 32.61 -31.13 1.91
CA ALA A 174 31.55 -30.33 1.33
C ALA A 174 30.33 -31.19 1.00
N ASN A 175 29.13 -30.71 1.35
CA ASN A 175 27.88 -30.89 0.63
C ASN A 175 26.79 -30.03 1.30
N GLU A 176 26.20 -29.13 0.51
CA GLU A 176 24.98 -28.39 0.86
C GLU A 176 23.82 -29.37 1.15
N PRO A 177 22.98 -29.08 2.16
CA PRO A 177 21.62 -29.59 2.21
C PRO A 177 20.61 -28.45 2.05
N GLN A 178 19.72 -28.67 1.09
CA GLN A 178 18.50 -27.93 0.78
C GLN A 178 17.63 -27.63 2.01
N ALA A 179 17.04 -26.43 2.03
CA ALA A 179 16.05 -25.98 2.99
C ALA A 179 14.73 -26.78 2.89
N PRO A 180 14.08 -27.17 4.01
CA PRO A 180 12.74 -27.74 3.97
C PRO A 180 11.67 -26.65 4.14
N ASN A 181 10.76 -26.63 3.16
CA ASN A 181 9.53 -25.84 3.04
C ASN A 181 8.72 -25.70 4.35
N THR A 182 8.44 -24.46 4.75
CA THR A 182 7.54 -24.08 5.85
C THR A 182 6.09 -24.00 5.38
N GLY A 183 5.24 -24.84 5.97
CA GLY A 183 3.81 -24.92 5.70
C GLY A 183 2.98 -23.81 6.36
N VAL A 184 2.19 -23.12 5.52
CA VAL A 184 1.15 -22.14 5.87
C VAL A 184 -0.23 -22.84 5.88
N PRO A 185 -1.03 -22.81 6.96
CA PRO A 185 -2.45 -23.17 6.89
C PRO A 185 -3.38 -22.00 6.53
N LYS A 186 -4.30 -22.28 5.62
CA LYS A 186 -5.30 -21.38 5.01
C LYS A 186 -6.48 -21.05 5.94
N ALA A 187 -6.97 -19.81 5.83
CA ALA A 187 -8.26 -19.37 6.39
C ALA A 187 -9.43 -19.71 5.44
N VAL A 188 -10.54 -20.21 5.98
CA VAL A 188 -11.73 -20.62 5.20
C VAL A 188 -12.56 -19.39 4.85
N GLY A 189 -12.69 -19.14 3.55
CA GLY A 189 -13.41 -18.00 2.95
C GLY A 189 -12.63 -17.33 1.82
N ALA A 190 -11.31 -17.52 1.81
CA ALA A 190 -10.43 -17.22 0.69
C ALA A 190 -9.79 -18.54 0.23
N SER A 191 -9.96 -18.91 -1.04
CA SER A 191 -9.19 -20.01 -1.62
C SER A 191 -7.74 -19.54 -1.85
N ALA A 192 -6.95 -19.43 -0.78
CA ALA A 192 -5.50 -19.33 -0.88
C ALA A 192 -4.94 -20.66 -1.39
N TRP A 193 -3.91 -20.62 -2.23
CA TRP A 193 -3.31 -21.79 -2.86
C TRP A 193 -2.36 -22.53 -1.92
N GLY A 194 -2.34 -23.86 -2.07
CA GLY A 194 -1.61 -24.76 -1.20
C GLY A 194 -0.39 -25.27 -1.94
N SER A 195 0.78 -24.99 -1.36
CA SER A 195 2.01 -25.74 -1.57
C SER A 195 1.84 -27.19 -1.11
N GLN A 196 2.42 -28.11 -1.89
CA GLN A 196 2.57 -29.57 -1.72
C GLN A 196 1.43 -30.45 -2.28
N GLY A 197 1.66 -30.89 -3.51
CA GLY A 197 1.15 -32.13 -4.08
C GLY A 197 2.11 -32.56 -5.19
N THR A 198 2.79 -33.69 -5.02
CA THR A 198 3.54 -34.37 -6.08
C THR A 198 2.62 -34.55 -7.30
N ALA A 199 3.00 -33.96 -8.43
CA ALA A 199 2.25 -34.08 -9.67
C ALA A 199 2.23 -35.57 -10.10
N PRO A 200 1.05 -36.16 -10.37
CA PRO A 200 0.99 -37.43 -11.08
C PRO A 200 1.43 -37.21 -12.53
N GLU A 201 2.21 -38.15 -13.05
CA GLU A 201 2.63 -38.18 -14.46
C GLU A 201 1.39 -38.28 -15.38
N GLY A 202 1.24 -37.29 -16.28
CA GLY A 202 0.36 -37.36 -17.44
C GLY A 202 -0.96 -36.59 -17.36
N GLU A 203 -0.95 -35.25 -17.32
CA GLU A 203 -2.13 -34.42 -17.64
C GLU A 203 -1.71 -33.23 -18.53
N ALA A 204 -2.49 -32.93 -19.57
CA ALA A 204 -2.25 -31.84 -20.52
C ALA A 204 -2.19 -30.46 -19.83
N PRO A 205 -1.44 -29.47 -20.35
CA PRO A 205 -1.24 -28.22 -19.64
C PRO A 205 -2.53 -27.38 -19.60
N HIS A 206 -3.14 -27.23 -18.42
CA HIS A 206 -4.27 -26.31 -18.15
C HIS A 206 -3.84 -24.83 -18.08
N THR A 207 -2.79 -24.48 -18.81
CA THR A 207 -2.13 -23.18 -18.82
C THR A 207 -2.09 -22.69 -20.26
N TYR A 208 -2.73 -21.55 -20.54
CA TYR A 208 -2.80 -21.00 -21.88
C TYR A 208 -2.13 -19.63 -21.96
N LEU A 209 -1.66 -19.30 -23.16
CA LEU A 209 -1.15 -17.98 -23.53
C LEU A 209 -1.94 -17.50 -24.74
N ALA A 210 -2.49 -16.30 -24.67
CA ALA A 210 -3.25 -15.67 -25.73
C ALA A 210 -2.75 -14.24 -25.96
N VAL A 211 -3.11 -13.69 -27.12
CA VAL A 211 -2.99 -12.26 -27.36
C VAL A 211 -4.18 -11.56 -26.70
N LEU A 212 -3.89 -10.50 -25.95
CA LEU A 212 -4.93 -9.64 -25.38
C LEU A 212 -5.37 -8.63 -26.45
N LEU A 213 -6.65 -8.62 -26.78
CA LEU A 213 -7.22 -7.76 -27.81
C LEU A 213 -8.24 -6.82 -27.19
N MET A 214 -8.37 -5.63 -27.74
CA MET A 214 -9.49 -4.74 -27.45
C MET A 214 -10.55 -4.90 -28.53
N GLU A 215 -11.81 -5.01 -28.12
CA GLU A 215 -12.95 -4.80 -29.02
C GLU A 215 -13.64 -3.49 -28.61
N PRO A 216 -13.97 -2.60 -29.56
CA PRO A 216 -14.72 -1.40 -29.24
C PRO A 216 -16.08 -1.78 -28.64
N SER A 217 -16.42 -1.22 -27.48
CA SER A 217 -17.70 -1.49 -26.82
C SER A 217 -18.86 -1.25 -27.80
N ALA A 218 -19.71 -2.25 -27.99
CA ALA A 218 -20.86 -2.17 -28.89
C ALA A 218 -22.00 -1.31 -28.33
N ALA A 219 -21.91 -0.90 -27.05
CA ALA A 219 -22.94 -0.14 -26.34
C ALA A 219 -22.38 1.21 -25.84
N PRO A 220 -22.86 2.36 -26.36
CA PRO A 220 -22.40 3.68 -25.94
C PRO A 220 -22.81 4.11 -24.51
N ASP A 221 -23.54 3.27 -23.77
CA ASP A 221 -24.05 3.52 -22.40
C ASP A 221 -23.38 2.63 -21.33
N ASP A 222 -22.36 1.84 -21.67
CA ASP A 222 -21.67 0.97 -20.70
C ASP A 222 -20.44 1.70 -20.11
N ASP A 223 -20.46 1.99 -18.81
CA ASP A 223 -19.38 2.67 -18.07
C ASP A 223 -18.11 1.81 -17.91
N GLU A 224 -18.12 0.58 -18.44
CA GLU A 224 -17.01 -0.38 -18.35
C GLU A 224 -16.43 -0.73 -19.74
N GLU A 225 -15.12 -0.60 -19.87
CA GLU A 225 -14.36 -1.00 -21.07
C GLU A 225 -14.29 -2.54 -21.18
N LEU A 226 -14.35 -3.08 -22.40
CA LEU A 226 -14.32 -4.53 -22.63
C LEU A 226 -13.02 -4.96 -23.31
N VAL A 227 -12.29 -5.88 -22.68
CA VAL A 227 -11.07 -6.47 -23.25
C VAL A 227 -11.26 -7.96 -23.47
N THR A 228 -10.82 -8.46 -24.62
CA THR A 228 -11.16 -9.81 -25.09
C THR A 228 -9.93 -10.71 -25.14
N ILE A 229 -10.10 -11.94 -24.63
CA ILE A 229 -9.14 -13.04 -24.73
C ILE A 229 -9.82 -14.18 -25.50
N GLY A 230 -9.30 -14.50 -26.68
CA GLY A 230 -9.77 -15.60 -27.51
C GLY A 230 -8.83 -16.80 -27.47
N LEU A 231 -9.36 -18.00 -27.24
CA LEU A 231 -8.58 -19.24 -27.18
C LEU A 231 -9.29 -20.39 -27.88
N ASP A 232 -8.49 -21.23 -28.54
CA ASP A 232 -8.92 -22.52 -29.03
C ASP A 232 -8.46 -23.58 -28.01
N VAL A 233 -9.43 -24.35 -27.49
CA VAL A 233 -9.21 -25.33 -26.41
C VAL A 233 -9.76 -26.69 -26.80
N ASP A 234 -9.17 -27.74 -26.24
CA ASP A 234 -9.71 -29.10 -26.34
C ASP A 234 -11.03 -29.24 -25.56
N GLU A 235 -11.73 -30.36 -25.72
CA GLU A 235 -13.02 -30.58 -25.04
C GLU A 235 -12.91 -30.49 -23.52
N ALA A 236 -11.78 -30.94 -22.95
CA ALA A 236 -11.50 -30.86 -21.52
C ALA A 236 -11.34 -29.40 -21.05
N GLY A 237 -10.54 -28.59 -21.76
CA GLY A 237 -10.38 -27.16 -21.50
C GLY A 237 -11.68 -26.38 -21.69
N HIS A 238 -12.46 -26.70 -22.74
CA HIS A 238 -13.75 -26.09 -23.03
C HIS A 238 -14.74 -26.28 -21.87
N ALA A 239 -14.82 -27.50 -21.32
CA ALA A 239 -15.67 -27.81 -20.17
C ALA A 239 -15.19 -27.12 -18.87
N LEU A 240 -13.88 -27.16 -18.59
CA LEU A 240 -13.30 -26.59 -17.36
C LEU A 240 -13.48 -25.07 -17.31
N TRP A 241 -13.04 -24.36 -18.34
CA TRP A 241 -13.10 -22.90 -18.39
C TRP A 241 -14.52 -22.37 -18.57
N GLY A 242 -15.42 -23.17 -19.15
CA GLY A 242 -16.84 -22.87 -19.23
C GLY A 242 -17.54 -22.75 -17.87
N GLN A 243 -17.05 -23.44 -16.83
CA GLN A 243 -17.71 -23.51 -15.53
C GLN A 243 -16.89 -22.97 -14.35
N ALA A 244 -15.58 -22.75 -14.53
CA ALA A 244 -14.70 -22.33 -13.44
C ALA A 244 -15.05 -20.97 -12.84
N ALA A 245 -14.76 -20.76 -11.55
CA ALA A 245 -14.74 -19.43 -10.98
C ALA A 245 -13.47 -18.72 -11.44
N LEU A 246 -13.63 -17.52 -12.02
CA LEU A 246 -12.54 -16.76 -12.64
C LEU A 246 -12.20 -15.54 -11.79
N ALA A 247 -10.91 -15.28 -11.62
CA ALA A 247 -10.38 -14.03 -11.10
C ALA A 247 -9.50 -13.36 -12.16
N VAL A 248 -9.60 -12.05 -12.26
CA VAL A 248 -8.82 -11.22 -13.19
C VAL A 248 -7.68 -10.56 -12.44
N ARG A 249 -6.49 -10.51 -13.04
CA ARG A 249 -5.35 -9.75 -12.53
C ARG A 249 -4.63 -9.06 -13.69
N PRO A 250 -4.52 -7.72 -13.74
CA PRO A 250 -3.50 -7.08 -14.55
C PRO A 250 -2.14 -7.62 -14.13
N ILE A 251 -1.29 -7.93 -15.10
CA ILE A 251 0.03 -8.49 -14.83
C ILE A 251 1.15 -7.71 -15.50
N HIS A 252 2.27 -7.61 -14.80
CA HIS A 252 3.56 -7.24 -15.36
C HIS A 252 4.64 -8.25 -14.94
N LEU A 253 5.24 -8.93 -15.92
CA LEU A 253 6.22 -10.00 -15.72
C LEU A 253 7.60 -9.57 -16.23
N ARG A 254 8.57 -9.49 -15.31
CA ARG A 254 9.90 -8.90 -15.56
C ARG A 254 11.00 -9.90 -15.83
N SER A 255 10.84 -11.14 -15.37
CA SER A 255 11.88 -12.18 -15.34
C SER A 255 12.02 -12.98 -16.64
N HIS A 256 11.47 -12.51 -17.75
CA HIS A 256 11.41 -13.27 -19.01
C HIS A 256 12.34 -12.75 -20.11
N GLY A 257 13.27 -11.85 -19.78
CA GLY A 257 14.18 -11.23 -20.76
C GLY A 257 13.53 -10.13 -21.61
N TYR A 258 12.23 -9.87 -21.41
CA TYR A 258 11.46 -8.75 -21.95
C TYR A 258 10.31 -8.44 -20.98
N PRO A 259 9.93 -7.18 -20.73
CA PRO A 259 8.80 -6.86 -19.86
C PRO A 259 7.49 -7.27 -20.56
N LEU A 260 6.80 -8.27 -20.03
CA LEU A 260 5.51 -8.70 -20.55
C LEU A 260 4.39 -8.07 -19.72
N ILE A 261 3.39 -7.48 -20.37
CA ILE A 261 2.19 -6.97 -19.71
C ILE A 261 0.94 -7.60 -20.26
N GLY A 262 -0.11 -7.64 -19.45
CA GLY A 262 -1.41 -8.07 -19.92
C GLY A 262 -2.38 -8.35 -18.77
N VAL A 263 -3.24 -9.34 -19.00
CA VAL A 263 -4.25 -9.76 -18.04
C VAL A 263 -4.18 -11.27 -17.85
N ARG A 264 -4.07 -11.68 -16.59
CA ARG A 264 -4.15 -13.07 -16.16
C ARG A 264 -5.56 -13.40 -15.70
N LEU A 265 -6.15 -14.42 -16.30
CA LEU A 265 -7.34 -15.09 -15.79
C LEU A 265 -6.91 -16.32 -15.00
N VAL A 266 -7.41 -16.40 -13.78
CA VAL A 266 -7.11 -17.48 -12.85
C VAL A 266 -8.39 -18.27 -12.61
N ALA A 267 -8.40 -19.54 -12.99
CA ALA A 267 -9.53 -20.46 -12.80
C ALA A 267 -9.25 -21.43 -11.65
N SER A 268 -10.18 -21.47 -10.68
CA SER A 268 -10.18 -22.46 -9.58
C SER A 268 -11.30 -23.46 -9.79
N TYR A 269 -10.98 -24.75 -9.87
CA TYR A 269 -11.96 -25.84 -10.02
C TYR A 269 -11.54 -27.09 -9.24
N VAL A 270 -12.33 -27.49 -8.24
CA VAL A 270 -12.15 -28.74 -7.45
C VAL A 270 -10.71 -28.94 -6.97
N GLY A 271 -10.06 -27.88 -6.49
CA GLY A 271 -8.69 -27.89 -5.98
C GLY A 271 -7.58 -27.87 -7.04
N ARG A 272 -7.94 -27.87 -8.33
CA ARG A 272 -7.02 -27.64 -9.46
C ARG A 272 -7.04 -26.16 -9.85
N MET A 273 -5.86 -25.65 -10.20
CA MET A 273 -5.68 -24.30 -10.70
C MET A 273 -5.32 -24.35 -12.18
N ALA A 274 -5.92 -23.45 -12.94
CA ALA A 274 -5.66 -23.23 -14.35
C ALA A 274 -5.48 -21.74 -14.57
N LEU A 275 -4.66 -21.35 -15.54
CA LEU A 275 -4.44 -19.93 -15.84
C LEU A 275 -4.42 -19.66 -17.34
N ILE A 276 -4.89 -18.47 -17.70
CA ILE A 276 -4.75 -17.91 -19.05
C ILE A 276 -4.04 -16.57 -18.90
N ASP A 277 -2.91 -16.40 -19.58
CA ASP A 277 -2.30 -15.07 -19.73
C ASP A 277 -2.63 -14.52 -21.11
N GLY A 278 -3.45 -13.46 -21.13
CA GLY A 278 -3.62 -12.60 -22.29
C GLY A 278 -2.53 -11.53 -22.25
N ILE A 279 -1.52 -11.65 -23.13
CA ILE A 279 -0.36 -10.75 -23.17
C ILE A 279 -0.49 -9.79 -24.35
N VAL A 280 -0.04 -8.56 -24.15
CA VAL A 280 0.15 -7.56 -25.22
C VAL A 280 1.62 -7.12 -25.21
N ASP A 281 2.16 -6.85 -26.40
CA ASP A 281 3.52 -6.33 -26.53
C ASP A 281 3.56 -4.88 -26.08
N VAL A 282 4.27 -4.60 -24.98
CA VAL A 282 4.46 -3.24 -24.43
C VAL A 282 4.99 -2.25 -25.47
N GLY A 283 5.80 -2.72 -26.44
CA GLY A 283 6.37 -1.91 -27.51
C GLY A 283 5.42 -1.64 -28.69
N SER A 284 4.23 -2.25 -28.71
CA SER A 284 3.25 -2.04 -29.77
C SER A 284 2.33 -0.85 -29.49
N GLU A 285 1.80 -0.21 -30.54
CA GLU A 285 0.77 0.84 -30.40
C GLU A 285 -0.47 0.33 -29.66
N GLN A 286 -0.83 -0.94 -29.88
CA GLN A 286 -1.97 -1.61 -29.22
C GLN A 286 -1.84 -1.66 -27.69
N ALA A 287 -0.63 -1.79 -27.13
CA ALA A 287 -0.46 -1.82 -25.68
C ALA A 287 -0.89 -0.50 -25.01
N GLY A 288 -0.66 0.63 -25.68
CA GLY A 288 -1.07 1.94 -25.19
C GLY A 288 -2.59 2.06 -25.11
N GLU A 289 -3.29 1.63 -26.16
CA GLU A 289 -4.75 1.61 -26.21
C GLU A 289 -5.31 0.65 -25.16
N VAL A 290 -4.86 -0.61 -25.16
CA VAL A 290 -5.33 -1.66 -24.25
C VAL A 290 -5.22 -1.22 -22.79
N PHE A 291 -4.07 -0.69 -22.37
CA PHE A 291 -3.88 -0.29 -20.98
C PHE A 291 -4.50 1.06 -20.63
N ALA A 292 -4.73 1.96 -21.59
CA ALA A 292 -5.58 3.13 -21.37
C ALA A 292 -7.01 2.69 -21.02
N SER A 293 -7.55 1.69 -21.70
CA SER A 293 -8.85 1.10 -21.34
C SER A 293 -8.81 0.36 -20.00
N LEU A 294 -7.76 -0.43 -19.72
CA LEU A 294 -7.62 -1.12 -18.42
C LEU A 294 -7.40 -0.15 -17.24
N SER A 295 -6.99 1.10 -17.49
CA SER A 295 -6.89 2.16 -16.47
C SER A 295 -8.24 2.80 -16.11
N ARG A 296 -9.31 2.40 -16.80
CA ARG A 296 -10.71 2.68 -16.47
C ARG A 296 -11.39 1.40 -16.00
N ARG A 297 -12.64 1.49 -15.53
CA ARG A 297 -13.40 0.29 -15.15
C ARG A 297 -13.46 -0.65 -16.34
N PHE A 298 -13.08 -1.92 -16.13
CA PHE A 298 -12.99 -2.87 -17.24
C PHE A 298 -13.53 -4.26 -16.88
N ARG A 299 -14.02 -4.94 -17.91
CA ARG A 299 -14.36 -6.37 -17.93
C ARG A 299 -13.47 -7.11 -18.90
N VAL A 300 -13.24 -8.39 -18.59
CA VAL A 300 -12.53 -9.31 -19.48
C VAL A 300 -13.53 -10.29 -20.06
N GLN A 301 -13.65 -10.30 -21.39
CA GLN A 301 -14.40 -11.31 -22.13
C GLN A 301 -13.49 -12.45 -22.55
N LEU A 302 -13.74 -13.65 -22.03
CA LEU A 302 -13.10 -14.88 -22.45
C LEU A 302 -13.98 -15.58 -23.50
N ILE A 303 -13.43 -15.78 -24.70
CA ILE A 303 -14.06 -16.52 -25.81
C ILE A 303 -13.32 -17.85 -26.00
N LEU A 304 -14.00 -18.96 -25.70
CA LEU A 304 -13.47 -20.32 -25.84
C LEU A 304 -14.06 -20.99 -27.07
N ARG A 305 -13.21 -21.39 -28.02
CA ARG A 305 -13.59 -22.16 -29.21
C ARG A 305 -13.20 -23.62 -29.00
N GLY A 306 -14.16 -24.54 -29.17
CA GLY A 306 -13.94 -25.98 -29.06
C GLY A 306 -13.49 -26.63 -30.37
N SER A 307 -13.30 -27.94 -30.35
CA SER A 307 -13.10 -28.76 -31.56
C SER A 307 -14.31 -28.64 -32.52
N SER A 308 -14.09 -28.99 -33.79
CA SER A 308 -15.08 -28.85 -34.87
C SER A 308 -16.49 -29.36 -34.49
N GLY A 309 -17.43 -28.43 -34.27
CA GLY A 309 -18.84 -28.72 -33.96
C GLY A 309 -19.35 -28.16 -32.63
N THR A 310 -18.48 -27.77 -31.70
CA THR A 310 -18.89 -27.20 -30.40
C THR A 310 -19.16 -25.69 -30.51
N SER A 311 -20.26 -25.21 -29.92
CA SER A 311 -20.55 -23.77 -29.90
C SER A 311 -19.53 -23.01 -29.03
N PRO A 312 -19.09 -21.80 -29.43
CA PRO A 312 -18.14 -21.03 -28.64
C PRO A 312 -18.79 -20.55 -27.33
N ILE A 313 -18.05 -20.67 -26.22
CA ILE A 313 -18.47 -20.16 -24.91
C ILE A 313 -17.91 -18.75 -24.76
N ARG A 314 -18.77 -17.81 -24.35
CA ARG A 314 -18.36 -16.44 -23.98
C ARG A 314 -18.61 -16.24 -22.50
N ARG A 315 -17.61 -15.74 -21.77
CA ARG A 315 -17.72 -15.42 -20.35
C ARG A 315 -17.15 -14.05 -20.08
N GLU A 316 -17.82 -13.29 -19.24
CA GLU A 316 -17.33 -11.99 -18.81
C GLU A 316 -16.99 -12.02 -17.33
N VAL A 317 -15.88 -11.38 -16.98
CA VAL A 317 -15.39 -11.30 -15.62
C VAL A 317 -15.04 -9.85 -15.32
N SER A 318 -15.61 -9.31 -14.25
CA SER A 318 -15.30 -7.94 -13.79
C SER A 318 -13.97 -7.91 -13.06
N ALA A 319 -13.22 -6.83 -13.29
CA ALA A 319 -11.93 -6.56 -12.66
C ALA A 319 -12.00 -5.32 -11.74
N GLN A 320 -13.12 -5.18 -11.02
CA GLN A 320 -13.40 -4.04 -10.16
C GLN A 320 -12.23 -3.71 -9.21
N ALA A 321 -11.86 -2.42 -9.13
CA ALA A 321 -10.78 -1.89 -8.28
C ALA A 321 -9.35 -2.27 -8.71
N LEU A 322 -9.14 -2.72 -9.96
CA LEU A 322 -7.82 -3.04 -10.51
C LEU A 322 -7.33 -2.03 -11.57
N GLU A 323 -8.04 -0.92 -11.74
CA GLU A 323 -7.75 0.11 -12.73
C GLU A 323 -6.38 0.76 -12.49
N ARG A 324 -6.11 1.10 -11.22
CA ARG A 324 -4.81 1.65 -10.78
C ARG A 324 -3.68 0.62 -10.91
N ASN A 325 -3.97 -0.67 -10.70
CA ASN A 325 -2.99 -1.73 -10.89
C ASN A 325 -2.59 -1.87 -12.36
N ALA A 326 -3.57 -1.81 -13.27
CA ALA A 326 -3.28 -1.84 -14.71
C ALA A 326 -2.43 -0.63 -15.13
N ALA A 327 -2.77 0.57 -14.66
CA ALA A 327 -1.96 1.77 -14.92
C ALA A 327 -0.51 1.59 -14.45
N LEU A 328 -0.30 1.10 -13.23
CA LEU A 328 1.04 0.81 -12.68
C LEU A 328 1.80 -0.23 -13.52
N CYS A 329 1.14 -1.31 -13.94
CA CYS A 329 1.76 -2.32 -14.81
C CYS A 329 2.28 -1.71 -16.11
N LEU A 330 1.50 -0.83 -16.76
CA LEU A 330 1.90 -0.15 -18.00
C LEU A 330 3.09 0.79 -17.76
N GLU A 331 2.98 1.67 -16.77
CA GLU A 331 4.01 2.65 -16.44
C GLU A 331 5.32 1.96 -16.12
N SER A 332 5.27 0.92 -15.29
CA SER A 332 6.47 0.21 -14.87
C SER A 332 7.09 -0.62 -15.99
N ALA A 333 6.28 -1.13 -16.92
CA ALA A 333 6.77 -1.84 -18.09
C ALA A 333 7.40 -0.90 -19.12
N ARG A 334 6.81 0.28 -19.35
CA ARG A 334 7.40 1.34 -20.17
C ARG A 334 8.71 1.84 -19.57
N ALA A 335 8.77 2.00 -18.25
CA ALA A 335 10.02 2.33 -17.56
C ALA A 335 11.07 1.22 -17.72
N ALA A 336 10.67 -0.06 -17.69
CA ALA A 336 11.58 -1.18 -17.95
C ALA A 336 12.10 -1.20 -19.40
N LEU A 337 11.21 -0.95 -20.39
CA LEU A 337 11.60 -0.78 -21.79
C LEU A 337 12.56 0.39 -21.99
N ALA A 338 12.34 1.51 -21.32
CA ALA A 338 13.18 2.71 -21.46
C ALA A 338 14.60 2.51 -20.88
N ARG A 339 14.77 1.60 -19.91
CA ARG A 339 16.04 1.34 -19.22
C ARG A 339 16.96 0.36 -19.95
N SER A 340 16.43 -0.43 -20.88
CA SER A 340 17.16 -1.55 -21.49
C SER A 340 16.92 -1.62 -23.00
N GLU A 341 17.96 -1.95 -23.76
CA GLU A 341 17.82 -2.26 -25.18
C GLU A 341 17.40 -3.73 -25.36
N TYR A 342 16.30 -3.95 -26.07
CA TYR A 342 15.78 -5.28 -26.37
C TYR A 342 15.90 -5.58 -27.87
N PRO A 343 16.41 -6.75 -28.28
CA PRO A 343 16.39 -7.16 -29.68
C PRO A 343 14.95 -7.37 -30.16
N ARG A 344 14.70 -7.26 -31.48
CA ARG A 344 13.37 -7.42 -32.09
C ARG A 344 12.68 -8.75 -31.75
N GLU A 345 13.46 -9.78 -31.48
CA GLU A 345 12.97 -11.13 -31.15
C GLU A 345 12.72 -11.33 -29.65
N ALA A 346 13.08 -10.37 -28.79
CA ALA A 346 13.01 -10.50 -27.33
C ALA A 346 11.59 -10.77 -26.83
N PHE A 347 10.59 -10.12 -27.42
CA PHE A 347 9.18 -10.35 -27.06
C PHE A 347 8.76 -11.79 -27.34
N VAL A 348 9.09 -12.33 -28.53
CA VAL A 348 8.76 -13.70 -28.91
C VAL A 348 9.47 -14.70 -28.00
N ALA A 349 10.78 -14.50 -27.76
CA ALA A 349 11.55 -15.33 -26.84
C ALA A 349 11.00 -15.32 -25.40
N ALA A 350 10.52 -14.15 -24.94
CA ALA A 350 9.90 -14.03 -23.63
C ALA A 350 8.54 -14.75 -23.55
N LEU A 351 7.74 -14.74 -24.63
CA LEU A 351 6.50 -15.52 -24.70
C LEU A 351 6.78 -17.03 -24.68
N GLU A 352 7.82 -17.49 -25.37
CA GLU A 352 8.25 -18.89 -25.34
C GLU A 352 8.69 -19.30 -23.94
N HIS A 353 9.54 -18.49 -23.29
CA HIS A 353 9.95 -18.72 -21.92
C HIS A 353 8.75 -18.75 -20.95
N LEU A 354 7.77 -17.86 -21.12
CA LEU A 354 6.54 -17.85 -20.31
C LEU A 354 5.66 -19.09 -20.54
N ARG A 355 5.63 -19.64 -21.77
CA ARG A 355 4.91 -20.90 -22.08
C ARG A 355 5.53 -22.09 -21.37
N GLU A 356 6.86 -22.14 -21.28
CA GLU A 356 7.60 -23.21 -20.60
C GLU A 356 7.60 -23.06 -19.07
N THR A 357 7.33 -21.86 -18.57
CA THR A 357 7.29 -21.59 -17.13
C THR A 357 6.13 -22.34 -16.47
N PRO A 358 6.39 -23.18 -15.45
CA PRO A 358 5.36 -23.98 -14.81
C PRO A 358 4.34 -23.11 -14.07
N ILE A 359 3.12 -23.62 -13.93
CA ILE A 359 2.02 -22.92 -13.26
C ILE A 359 2.38 -22.50 -11.83
N SER A 360 3.15 -23.31 -11.09
CA SER A 360 3.60 -23.00 -9.74
C SER A 360 4.49 -21.75 -9.66
N ASP A 361 5.29 -21.50 -10.70
CA ASP A 361 6.18 -20.35 -10.76
C ASP A 361 5.44 -19.10 -11.23
N ARG A 362 4.53 -19.24 -12.20
CA ARG A 362 3.66 -18.15 -12.63
C ARG A 362 2.76 -17.66 -11.51
N LEU A 363 2.31 -18.57 -10.65
CA LEU A 363 1.40 -18.32 -9.55
C LEU A 363 2.10 -18.14 -8.20
N ARG A 364 3.43 -18.08 -8.20
CA ARG A 364 4.22 -17.85 -6.99
C ARG A 364 3.79 -16.51 -6.39
N SER A 365 3.47 -16.51 -5.10
CA SER A 365 3.09 -15.28 -4.40
C SER A 365 4.32 -14.46 -4.01
N ALA A 366 4.08 -13.18 -3.71
CA ALA A 366 5.07 -12.33 -3.08
C ALA A 366 5.61 -12.97 -1.78
N GLU A 367 6.89 -12.77 -1.51
CA GLU A 367 7.59 -13.34 -0.35
C GLU A 367 6.93 -12.90 0.95
N HIS A 368 6.54 -11.63 1.03
CA HIS A 368 5.82 -11.02 2.14
C HIS A 368 4.42 -10.61 1.68
N SER A 369 3.48 -11.54 1.74
CA SER A 369 2.12 -11.32 1.25
C SER A 369 1.26 -10.45 2.17
N LEU A 370 0.30 -9.73 1.60
CA LEU A 370 -0.77 -9.02 2.29
C LEU A 370 -2.13 -9.49 1.77
N VAL A 371 -3.05 -9.77 2.67
CA VAL A 371 -4.38 -10.27 2.32
C VAL A 371 -5.39 -9.13 2.36
N ALA A 372 -6.25 -9.04 1.35
CA ALA A 372 -7.35 -8.09 1.36
C ALA A 372 -8.18 -8.20 2.65
N GLY A 373 -8.42 -7.06 3.29
CA GLY A 373 -9.09 -6.97 4.57
C GLY A 373 -8.21 -7.29 5.79
N ALA A 374 -6.89 -7.48 5.66
CA ALA A 374 -5.99 -7.66 6.80
C ALA A 374 -5.98 -6.45 7.74
N TYR A 375 -5.74 -6.66 9.04
CA TYR A 375 -5.60 -5.59 10.06
C TYR A 375 -6.79 -4.64 10.18
N ARG A 376 -8.04 -5.13 10.01
CA ARG A 376 -9.25 -4.32 10.25
C ARG A 376 -9.32 -3.76 11.66
N HIS A 377 -8.82 -4.52 12.64
CA HIS A 377 -8.76 -4.12 14.04
C HIS A 377 -7.41 -4.59 14.59
N LEU A 378 -6.60 -3.68 15.12
CA LEU A 378 -5.35 -3.98 15.82
C LEU A 378 -5.60 -3.76 17.30
N ILE A 379 -5.70 -4.86 18.05
CA ILE A 379 -6.22 -4.84 19.42
C ILE A 379 -5.10 -4.53 20.42
N SER A 380 -3.86 -4.94 20.13
CA SER A 380 -2.74 -4.79 21.05
C SER A 380 -1.48 -4.17 20.43
N PRO A 381 -0.58 -3.59 21.27
CA PRO A 381 0.73 -3.13 20.83
C PRO A 381 1.56 -4.25 20.18
N ARG A 382 1.51 -5.48 20.68
CA ARG A 382 2.25 -6.59 20.04
C ARG A 382 1.71 -6.93 18.66
N GLU A 383 0.39 -7.00 18.49
CA GLU A 383 -0.23 -7.24 17.18
C GLU A 383 0.17 -6.14 16.19
N THR A 384 0.19 -4.89 16.67
CA THR A 384 0.59 -3.72 15.89
C THR A 384 2.07 -3.76 15.51
N THR A 385 2.94 -4.23 16.39
CA THR A 385 4.37 -4.41 16.09
C THR A 385 4.56 -5.41 14.95
N VAL A 386 3.90 -6.57 15.03
CA VAL A 386 3.94 -7.58 13.96
C VAL A 386 3.35 -7.05 12.66
N ALA A 387 2.27 -6.27 12.74
CA ALA A 387 1.66 -5.65 11.57
C ALA A 387 2.57 -4.60 10.92
N LEU A 388 3.32 -3.82 11.71
CA LEU A 388 4.31 -2.87 11.22
C LEU A 388 5.47 -3.57 10.51
N ASP A 389 6.01 -4.65 11.11
CA ASP A 389 7.09 -5.43 10.50
C ASP A 389 6.63 -6.07 9.19
N GLN A 390 5.43 -6.67 9.18
CA GLN A 390 4.88 -7.27 7.96
C GLN A 390 4.59 -6.21 6.89
N LEU A 391 4.06 -5.05 7.28
CA LEU A 391 3.83 -3.94 6.35
C LEU A 391 5.15 -3.41 5.80
N GLU A 392 6.20 -3.31 6.60
CA GLU A 392 7.52 -2.90 6.14
C GLU A 392 8.08 -3.88 5.11
N SER A 393 8.14 -5.17 5.44
CA SER A 393 8.63 -6.20 4.53
C SER A 393 7.77 -6.31 3.26
N ALA A 394 6.45 -6.16 3.40
CA ALA A 394 5.54 -6.19 2.27
C ALA A 394 5.70 -4.98 1.33
N SER A 395 6.11 -3.83 1.89
CA SER A 395 6.30 -2.57 1.17
C SER A 395 7.71 -2.43 0.58
N ASP A 396 8.57 -3.45 0.71
CA ASP A 396 9.81 -3.51 -0.06
C ASP A 396 9.52 -3.47 -1.57
N LYS A 397 10.40 -2.87 -2.36
CA LYS A 397 10.09 -2.50 -3.73
C LYS A 397 9.76 -3.68 -4.62
N ARG A 398 10.56 -4.74 -4.54
CA ARG A 398 10.34 -5.93 -5.35
C ARG A 398 9.09 -6.67 -4.89
N ASN A 399 8.87 -6.72 -3.59
CA ASN A 399 7.73 -7.40 -3.01
C ASN A 399 6.41 -6.67 -3.30
N LEU A 400 6.37 -5.35 -3.15
CA LEU A 400 5.19 -4.53 -3.41
C LEU A 400 4.82 -4.55 -4.90
N ALA A 401 5.80 -4.45 -5.80
CA ALA A 401 5.55 -4.63 -7.23
C ALA A 401 4.92 -6.00 -7.50
N HIS A 402 5.43 -7.07 -6.88
CA HIS A 402 4.82 -8.40 -7.02
C HIS A 402 3.39 -8.47 -6.46
N LEU A 403 3.12 -7.84 -5.32
CA LEU A 403 1.78 -7.79 -4.72
C LEU A 403 0.75 -7.11 -5.64
N LEU A 404 1.13 -5.95 -6.19
CA LEU A 404 0.23 -5.10 -6.97
C LEU A 404 0.13 -5.57 -8.44
N GLU A 405 1.24 -6.02 -9.02
CA GLU A 405 1.35 -6.32 -10.45
C GLU A 405 1.27 -7.82 -10.77
N VAL A 406 1.23 -8.72 -9.78
CA VAL A 406 1.18 -10.18 -10.02
C VAL A 406 0.14 -10.88 -9.15
N ASP A 407 0.13 -10.60 -7.85
CA ASP A 407 -0.80 -11.25 -6.91
C ASP A 407 -2.23 -10.72 -7.01
N GLY A 408 -2.40 -9.50 -7.54
CA GLY A 408 -3.69 -8.87 -7.75
C GLY A 408 -4.27 -8.21 -6.50
N LEU A 409 -3.43 -7.83 -5.54
CA LEU A 409 -3.86 -6.95 -4.45
C LEU A 409 -4.11 -5.56 -5.04
N SER A 410 -5.32 -5.02 -4.90
CA SER A 410 -5.59 -3.68 -5.44
C SER A 410 -4.77 -2.61 -4.70
N VAL A 411 -4.38 -1.56 -5.43
CA VAL A 411 -3.69 -0.40 -4.84
C VAL A 411 -4.51 0.17 -3.69
N ASP A 412 -5.83 0.31 -3.86
CA ASP A 412 -6.71 0.85 -2.84
C ASP A 412 -6.77 -0.01 -1.58
N GLU A 413 -6.72 -1.33 -1.71
CA GLU A 413 -6.71 -2.23 -0.55
C GLU A 413 -5.36 -2.19 0.17
N TYR A 414 -4.24 -2.14 -0.56
CA TYR A 414 -2.92 -1.93 0.04
C TYR A 414 -2.86 -0.60 0.82
N GLU A 415 -3.37 0.47 0.23
CA GLU A 415 -3.50 1.79 0.85
C GLU A 415 -4.34 1.75 2.13
N ALA A 416 -5.48 1.04 2.09
CA ALA A 416 -6.34 0.84 3.26
C ALA A 416 -5.66 0.01 4.35
N ILE A 417 -4.93 -1.06 3.99
CA ILE A 417 -4.12 -1.86 4.94
C ILE A 417 -3.07 -0.96 5.60
N ARG A 418 -2.29 -0.23 4.80
CA ARG A 418 -1.23 0.65 5.28
C ARG A 418 -1.79 1.69 6.26
N ARG A 419 -2.89 2.35 5.90
CA ARG A 419 -3.53 3.35 6.78
C ARG A 419 -3.94 2.76 8.13
N ARG A 420 -4.53 1.55 8.14
CA ARG A 420 -4.98 0.88 9.37
C ARG A 420 -3.81 0.52 10.29
N VAL A 421 -2.73 -0.01 9.72
CA VAL A 421 -1.52 -0.36 10.48
C VAL A 421 -0.85 0.89 11.05
N LEU A 422 -0.71 1.94 10.25
CA LEU A 422 -0.13 3.21 10.70
C LEU A 422 -1.00 3.92 11.76
N LEU A 423 -2.32 3.79 11.69
CA LEU A 423 -3.21 4.27 12.75
C LEU A 423 -2.96 3.51 14.05
N GLY A 424 -2.92 2.17 14.01
CA GLY A 424 -2.62 1.35 15.19
C GLY A 424 -1.25 1.69 15.79
N SER A 425 -0.25 1.98 14.96
CA SER A 425 1.06 2.48 15.39
C SER A 425 0.96 3.73 16.26
N VAL A 426 0.17 4.73 15.84
CA VAL A 426 -0.05 5.96 16.62
C VAL A 426 -0.82 5.66 17.91
N GLU A 427 -1.89 4.86 17.83
CA GLU A 427 -2.76 4.54 18.98
C GLU A 427 -2.02 3.76 20.08
N HIS A 428 -1.11 2.86 19.71
CA HIS A 428 -0.36 2.02 20.63
C HIS A 428 1.00 2.62 21.05
N GLY A 429 1.33 3.82 20.57
CA GLY A 429 2.58 4.51 20.89
C GLY A 429 3.82 3.80 20.34
N LEU A 430 3.71 3.25 19.14
CA LEU A 430 4.78 2.52 18.45
C LEU A 430 5.24 3.34 17.25
N CYS A 431 6.47 3.82 17.26
CA CYS A 431 7.00 4.57 16.12
C CYS A 431 7.07 3.67 14.87
N ALA A 432 6.46 4.09 13.78
CA ALA A 432 6.48 3.36 12.52
C ALA A 432 7.89 3.38 11.91
N PRO A 433 8.22 2.43 11.02
CA PRO A 433 9.44 2.46 10.22
C PRO A 433 9.62 3.78 9.45
N ARG A 434 10.87 4.24 9.30
CA ARG A 434 11.22 5.56 8.77
C ARG A 434 10.53 5.91 7.45
N ARG A 435 10.43 4.94 6.55
CA ARG A 435 9.78 5.08 5.22
C ARG A 435 8.32 5.55 5.30
N PHE A 436 7.64 5.32 6.41
CA PHE A 436 6.24 5.68 6.59
C PHE A 436 6.02 7.01 7.32
N TRP A 437 7.08 7.67 7.82
CA TRP A 437 6.93 8.89 8.62
C TRP A 437 6.24 10.01 7.87
N ARG A 438 6.62 10.26 6.61
CA ARG A 438 5.95 11.26 5.76
C ARG A 438 4.50 10.86 5.49
N ARG A 439 4.25 9.56 5.32
CA ARG A 439 2.91 9.03 5.06
C ARG A 439 1.97 9.20 6.25
N ILE A 440 2.47 9.14 7.48
CA ILE A 440 1.69 9.44 8.70
C ILE A 440 1.14 10.86 8.67
N ILE A 441 1.97 11.83 8.25
CA ILE A 441 1.56 13.24 8.10
C ILE A 441 0.59 13.40 6.92
N ALA A 442 0.95 12.87 5.74
CA ALA A 442 0.12 12.96 4.54
C ALA A 442 -1.27 12.30 4.71
N SER A 443 -1.36 11.27 5.54
CA SER A 443 -2.62 10.57 5.84
C SER A 443 -3.47 11.26 6.92
N GLY A 444 -2.96 12.33 7.54
CA GLY A 444 -3.63 13.07 8.62
C GLY A 444 -3.67 12.33 9.95
N LEU A 445 -2.80 11.35 10.17
CA LEU A 445 -2.70 10.63 11.45
C LEU A 445 -1.99 11.48 12.52
N ALA A 446 -1.05 12.33 12.08
CA ALA A 446 -0.45 13.39 12.87
C ALA A 446 -0.35 14.69 12.06
N GLU A 447 -0.33 15.83 12.74
CA GLU A 447 -0.32 17.16 12.12
C GLU A 447 1.06 17.51 11.54
N ASP A 448 2.11 17.22 12.30
CA ASP A 448 3.51 17.36 11.94
C ASP A 448 4.35 16.33 12.73
N PHE A 449 5.69 16.37 12.60
CA PHE A 449 6.56 15.43 13.32
C PHE A 449 6.58 15.66 14.84
N ASP A 450 6.29 16.87 15.32
CA ASP A 450 6.24 17.20 16.75
C ASP A 450 4.96 16.64 17.39
N ASP A 451 3.81 16.82 16.73
CA ASP A 451 2.54 16.17 17.07
C ASP A 451 2.66 14.64 17.01
N TYR A 452 3.35 14.12 15.99
CA TYR A 452 3.57 12.68 15.89
C TYR A 452 4.38 12.14 17.07
N ALA A 453 5.53 12.74 17.38
CA ALA A 453 6.36 12.35 18.51
C ALA A 453 5.61 12.48 19.85
N THR A 454 4.81 13.54 20.01
CA THR A 454 4.00 13.77 21.21
C THR A 454 2.91 12.71 21.37
N LYS A 455 2.15 12.41 20.32
CA LYS A 455 1.13 11.36 20.34
C LYS A 455 1.73 9.99 20.67
N LEU A 456 2.86 9.65 20.05
CA LEU A 456 3.56 8.40 20.32
C LEU A 456 3.99 8.30 21.78
N ALA A 457 4.67 9.33 22.29
CA ALA A 457 5.17 9.34 23.66
C ALA A 457 4.03 9.28 24.69
N HIS A 458 2.93 10.00 24.43
CA HIS A 458 1.75 9.97 25.28
C HIS A 458 1.07 8.59 25.30
N ALA A 459 0.77 8.02 24.13
CA ALA A 459 0.16 6.70 24.01
C ALA A 459 1.03 5.61 24.67
N ARG A 460 2.35 5.68 24.45
CA ARG A 460 3.32 4.74 25.04
C ARG A 460 3.37 4.86 26.57
N ALA A 461 3.29 6.07 27.11
CA ALA A 461 3.26 6.30 28.56
C ALA A 461 1.97 5.79 29.21
N LEU A 462 0.83 5.89 28.53
CA LEU A 462 -0.44 5.32 29.00
C LEU A 462 -0.37 3.79 29.02
N ALA A 463 0.07 3.18 27.93
CA ALA A 463 0.19 1.73 27.84
C ALA A 463 1.24 1.14 28.82
N ASP A 464 2.30 1.87 29.16
CA ASP A 464 3.24 1.48 30.23
C ASP A 464 2.58 1.51 31.63
N GLN A 465 1.60 2.38 31.86
CA GLN A 465 0.87 2.51 33.13
C GLN A 465 -0.22 1.45 33.27
N ASP A 466 -1.01 1.25 32.21
CA ASP A 466 -2.11 0.29 32.18
C ASP A 466 -1.61 -1.16 32.09
N GLY A 467 -0.37 -1.34 31.62
CA GLY A 467 0.24 -2.61 31.32
C GLY A 467 -0.16 -3.10 29.94
N ASP A 468 0.82 -3.54 29.16
CA ASP A 468 0.61 -4.07 27.81
C ASP A 468 1.25 -5.43 27.58
N ASP A 469 1.09 -5.95 26.35
CA ASP A 469 1.57 -7.27 25.96
C ASP A 469 2.97 -7.28 25.32
N LEU A 470 3.71 -6.17 25.44
CA LEU A 470 5.12 -6.07 25.07
C LEU A 470 6.00 -6.57 26.21
N ASP A 471 7.13 -7.21 25.88
CA ASP A 471 8.16 -7.53 26.86
C ASP A 471 9.06 -6.31 27.19
N THR A 472 9.95 -6.46 28.17
CA THR A 472 10.81 -5.35 28.63
C THR A 472 11.73 -4.81 27.53
N GLU A 473 12.23 -5.68 26.66
CA GLU A 473 13.12 -5.30 25.56
C GLU A 473 12.34 -4.54 24.48
N GLN A 474 11.16 -5.04 24.11
CA GLN A 474 10.26 -4.42 23.16
C GLN A 474 9.78 -3.03 23.62
N ARG A 475 9.44 -2.88 24.91
CA ARG A 475 9.08 -1.56 25.47
C ARG A 475 10.26 -0.59 25.39
N ALA A 476 11.46 -1.04 25.72
CA ALA A 476 12.66 -0.22 25.62
C ALA A 476 12.94 0.19 24.16
N ALA A 477 12.80 -0.75 23.22
CA ALA A 477 12.94 -0.48 21.80
C ALA A 477 11.91 0.53 21.28
N ALA A 478 10.64 0.41 21.70
CA ALA A 478 9.58 1.35 21.32
C ALA A 478 9.92 2.79 21.74
N TRP A 479 10.35 2.99 22.99
CA TRP A 479 10.81 4.29 23.48
C TRP A 479 12.04 4.80 22.73
N ALA A 480 13.02 3.94 22.44
CA ALA A 480 14.20 4.29 21.68
C ALA A 480 13.88 4.77 20.26
N ARG A 481 12.88 4.16 19.59
CA ARG A 481 12.44 4.59 18.25
C ARG A 481 11.78 5.96 18.25
N ILE A 482 11.05 6.30 19.31
CA ILE A 482 10.48 7.66 19.48
C ILE A 482 11.62 8.68 19.67
N ALA A 483 12.65 8.35 20.45
CA ALA A 483 13.83 9.20 20.61
C ALA A 483 14.58 9.39 19.28
N GLU A 484 14.79 8.31 18.52
CA GLU A 484 15.40 8.35 17.20
C GLU A 484 14.64 9.25 16.23
N LEU A 485 13.30 9.19 16.21
CA LEU A 485 12.47 10.13 15.45
C LEU A 485 12.77 11.58 15.83
N CYS A 486 12.81 11.88 17.13
CA CYS A 486 13.10 13.23 17.62
C CYS A 486 14.50 13.69 17.21
N ASP A 487 15.51 12.82 17.32
CA ASP A 487 16.90 13.16 16.97
C ASP A 487 17.05 13.45 15.48
N LEU A 488 16.53 12.56 14.61
CA LEU A 488 16.64 12.71 13.16
C LEU A 488 15.84 13.91 12.63
N LYS A 489 14.73 14.25 13.28
CA LYS A 489 13.90 15.42 12.93
C LYS A 489 14.24 16.67 13.74
N GLN A 490 15.27 16.61 14.59
CA GLN A 490 15.73 17.71 15.44
C GLN A 490 14.59 18.33 16.29
N LEU A 491 13.77 17.47 16.89
CA LEU A 491 12.61 17.84 17.70
C LEU A 491 13.00 17.96 19.18
N GLU A 492 12.24 18.77 19.93
CA GLU A 492 12.33 18.72 21.39
C GLU A 492 11.69 17.42 21.89
N TYR A 493 12.32 16.75 22.85
CA TYR A 493 11.77 15.52 23.40
C TYR A 493 10.45 15.79 24.15
N PRO A 494 9.37 15.04 23.83
CA PRO A 494 8.13 15.10 24.59
C PRO A 494 8.36 14.83 26.08
N VAL A 495 7.48 15.37 26.94
CA VAL A 495 7.67 15.33 28.39
C VAL A 495 7.74 13.90 28.92
N GLU A 496 6.91 13.02 28.38
CA GLU A 496 6.85 11.60 28.71
C GLU A 496 8.14 10.89 28.32
N LEU A 497 8.67 11.16 27.13
CA LEU A 497 9.93 10.61 26.64
C LEU A 497 11.12 11.11 27.48
N ALA A 498 11.19 12.42 27.73
CA ALA A 498 12.24 13.01 28.55
C ALA A 498 12.24 12.44 29.98
N ARG A 499 11.06 12.24 30.57
CA ARG A 499 10.90 11.57 31.88
C ARG A 499 11.40 10.13 31.83
N LYS A 500 11.05 9.38 30.77
CA LYS A 500 11.48 7.98 30.60
C LYS A 500 13.00 7.86 30.47
N LEU A 501 13.63 8.79 29.75
CA LEU A 501 15.08 8.82 29.52
C LEU A 501 15.88 9.45 30.68
N GLY A 502 15.21 10.01 31.68
CA GLY A 502 15.89 10.66 32.82
C GLY A 502 16.62 11.95 32.45
N VAL A 503 16.24 12.61 31.36
CA VAL A 503 16.87 13.85 30.90
C VAL A 503 16.24 15.04 31.64
N GLU A 504 17.00 15.71 32.51
CA GLU A 504 16.54 16.93 33.17
C GLU A 504 16.35 18.06 32.17
N ALA A 505 15.38 18.95 32.43
CA ALA A 505 15.02 20.05 31.52
C ALA A 505 16.17 21.03 31.19
N SER A 506 17.32 20.93 31.86
CA SER A 506 18.47 21.83 31.71
C SER A 506 19.52 21.39 30.67
N ASP A 507 19.52 20.11 30.25
CA ASP A 507 20.41 19.57 29.19
C ASP A 507 19.77 19.60 27.78
N ARG A 508 18.60 20.25 27.66
CA ARG A 508 17.89 20.40 26.39
C ARG A 508 18.71 21.22 25.40
N PRO A 509 18.85 20.80 24.12
CA PRO A 509 19.34 21.69 23.09
C PRO A 509 18.45 22.92 23.07
N ARG A 510 19.00 24.07 23.49
CA ARG A 510 18.25 25.33 23.47
C ARG A 510 17.85 25.60 22.02
N ARG A 511 16.55 25.54 21.75
CA ARG A 511 15.93 26.14 20.57
C ARG A 511 16.53 27.53 20.38
N ARG A 512 17.28 27.75 19.30
CA ARG A 512 17.66 29.11 18.89
C ARG A 512 16.36 29.81 18.44
N GLY A 513 15.70 30.45 19.40
CA GLY A 513 14.76 31.56 19.24
C GLY A 513 13.33 31.25 18.76
N ARG A 514 12.39 31.05 19.68
CA ARG A 514 10.98 31.48 19.53
C ARG A 514 10.46 32.02 20.87
N SER A 515 9.88 33.23 20.85
CA SER A 515 9.63 34.07 22.02
C SER A 515 8.54 33.56 22.99
N GLU A 516 8.66 33.96 24.26
CA GLU A 516 7.81 33.66 25.42
C GLU A 516 6.28 33.79 25.25
N SER A 517 5.79 34.50 24.22
CA SER A 517 4.34 34.63 23.97
C SER A 517 3.66 33.32 23.57
N SER A 518 4.41 32.36 23.01
CA SER A 518 3.89 31.04 22.61
C SER A 518 3.56 30.13 23.81
N ARG A 519 4.28 30.28 24.93
CA ARG A 519 4.06 29.47 26.14
C ARG A 519 2.77 29.87 26.88
N GLN A 520 2.45 31.17 26.90
CA GLN A 520 1.19 31.64 27.50
C GLN A 520 -0.05 31.26 26.68
N ARG A 521 0.08 31.05 25.35
CA ARG A 521 -1.00 30.53 24.49
C ARG A 521 -1.28 29.04 24.69
N ALA A 522 -0.24 28.23 24.95
CA ALA A 522 -0.38 26.79 25.20
C ALA A 522 -1.06 26.48 26.56
N GLU A 523 -0.79 27.29 27.60
CA GLU A 523 -1.44 27.19 28.91
C GLU A 523 -2.96 27.46 28.82
N ALA A 524 -3.38 28.41 27.97
CA ALA A 524 -4.78 28.77 27.77
C ALA A 524 -5.59 27.73 26.94
N ASN A 525 -4.91 26.82 26.23
CA ASN A 525 -5.53 25.74 25.46
C ASN A 525 -5.69 24.43 26.26
N ARG A 526 -4.93 24.22 27.35
CA ARG A 526 -5.09 23.04 28.23
C ARG A 526 -6.42 23.00 28.98
N SER A 527 -7.05 24.16 29.19
CA SER A 527 -8.31 24.27 29.93
C SER A 527 -9.57 23.97 29.11
N ARG A 528 -9.46 23.62 27.81
CA ARG A 528 -10.63 23.44 26.91
C ARG A 528 -10.82 22.04 26.31
N SER A 529 -9.89 21.09 26.50
CA SER A 529 -9.95 19.74 25.88
C SER A 529 -10.35 18.59 26.82
N ALA A 530 -10.92 18.88 27.99
CA ALA A 530 -11.54 17.85 28.82
C ALA A 530 -13.02 17.64 28.41
N ALA A 531 -13.26 16.95 27.30
CA ALA A 531 -14.45 16.13 27.03
C ALA A 531 -14.30 15.49 25.64
N GLY A 532 -14.10 14.18 25.59
CA GLY A 532 -14.26 13.41 24.37
C GLY A 532 -15.73 13.17 24.08
N GLU A 533 -16.08 13.06 22.80
CA GLU A 533 -17.07 12.12 22.27
C GLU A 533 -17.06 12.17 20.73
N ILE A 534 -17.16 10.98 20.14
CA ILE A 534 -17.26 10.73 18.70
C ILE A 534 -18.65 11.18 18.23
N ASN A 535 -18.75 11.95 17.14
CA ASN A 535 -19.76 11.72 16.10
C ASN A 535 -19.54 12.59 14.85
N ALA A 536 -19.55 11.92 13.70
CA ALA A 536 -19.80 12.54 12.41
C ALA A 536 -21.24 13.07 12.37
N ARG A 537 -21.42 14.39 12.50
CA ARG A 537 -22.40 15.22 11.79
C ARG A 537 -22.43 16.63 12.39
N ASP A 538 -22.57 17.57 11.47
CA ASP A 538 -22.95 18.97 11.65
C ASP A 538 -21.84 19.98 11.98
N THR A 539 -21.48 20.74 10.94
CA THR A 539 -20.74 21.99 11.00
C THR A 539 -21.58 23.04 11.72
N GLY A 540 -21.38 23.17 13.03
CA GLY A 540 -21.94 24.23 13.88
C GLY A 540 -20.87 25.22 14.32
N VAL A 541 -21.03 26.47 13.89
CA VAL A 541 -20.09 27.60 13.95
C VAL A 541 -19.80 28.13 15.36
N GLY A 542 -18.52 28.48 15.60
CA GLY A 542 -18.06 29.48 16.59
C GLY A 542 -16.63 29.20 17.08
N SER A 543 -15.55 29.63 16.42
CA SER A 543 -15.13 31.03 16.27
C SER A 543 -14.13 31.21 15.10
N ALA A 544 -14.66 31.62 13.95
CA ALA A 544 -14.13 32.53 12.92
C ALA A 544 -12.61 32.70 12.74
N ALA A 545 -11.89 31.64 12.37
CA ALA A 545 -10.82 31.79 11.38
C ALA A 545 -11.38 31.22 10.08
N SER A 546 -11.52 32.04 9.05
CA SER A 546 -11.89 31.56 7.71
C SER A 546 -10.88 30.49 7.28
N VAL A 547 -11.25 29.55 6.40
CA VAL A 547 -10.27 28.62 5.77
C VAL A 547 -9.08 29.41 5.22
N ARG A 548 -9.34 30.60 4.66
CA ARG A 548 -8.30 31.55 4.23
C ARG A 548 -7.36 32.02 5.35
N ASP A 549 -7.87 32.23 6.56
CA ASP A 549 -7.04 32.62 7.71
C ASP A 549 -6.19 31.45 8.21
N GLN A 550 -6.72 30.22 8.16
CA GLN A 550 -5.99 29.02 8.55
C GLN A 550 -4.89 28.66 7.54
N LEU A 551 -5.11 28.95 6.25
CA LEU A 551 -4.12 28.80 5.20
C LEU A 551 -2.95 29.78 5.32
N ARG A 552 -3.06 30.83 6.14
CA ARG A 552 -1.97 31.75 6.45
C ARG A 552 -1.12 31.32 7.65
N ASP A 553 -1.59 30.33 8.42
CA ASP A 553 -0.84 29.80 9.54
C ASP A 553 0.13 28.72 9.06
N PRO A 554 1.47 28.91 9.21
CA PRO A 554 2.44 27.92 8.80
C PRO A 554 2.27 26.53 9.43
N GLN A 555 1.63 26.43 10.59
CA GLN A 555 1.39 25.13 11.24
C GLN A 555 0.15 24.40 10.71
N LEU A 556 -0.78 25.13 10.07
CA LEU A 556 -2.07 24.58 9.65
C LEU A 556 -2.19 24.49 8.13
N ARG A 557 -1.51 25.37 7.39
CA ARG A 557 -1.78 25.61 5.97
C ARG A 557 -1.64 24.40 5.07
N LEU A 558 -0.61 23.56 5.25
CA LEU A 558 -0.44 22.37 4.42
C LEU A 558 -1.57 21.36 4.67
N ARG A 559 -1.87 21.07 5.94
CA ARG A 559 -2.97 20.17 6.32
C ARG A 559 -4.33 20.69 5.84
N VAL A 560 -4.61 21.96 6.09
CA VAL A 560 -5.86 22.61 5.69
C VAL A 560 -5.97 22.60 4.17
N ALA A 561 -4.89 22.88 3.45
CA ALA A 561 -4.88 22.78 2.00
C ALA A 561 -5.16 21.35 1.52
N THR A 562 -4.41 20.35 1.97
CA THR A 562 -4.62 18.95 1.58
C THR A 562 -6.03 18.47 1.91
N ALA A 563 -6.56 18.79 3.09
CA ALA A 563 -7.92 18.42 3.48
C ALA A 563 -8.99 19.16 2.66
N SER A 564 -8.76 20.43 2.32
CA SER A 564 -9.67 21.25 1.51
C SER A 564 -9.72 20.78 0.04
N LEU A 565 -8.66 20.14 -0.44
CA LEU A 565 -8.57 19.58 -1.80
C LEU A 565 -8.96 18.09 -1.88
N ALA A 566 -9.10 17.41 -0.74
CA ALA A 566 -9.49 16.00 -0.72
C ALA A 566 -10.86 15.77 -1.38
N ASN A 567 -10.99 14.67 -2.13
CA ASN A 567 -12.21 14.32 -2.88
C ASN A 567 -12.66 15.43 -3.86
N GLY A 568 -11.72 16.18 -4.43
CA GLY A 568 -11.97 17.22 -5.43
C GLY A 568 -12.12 18.64 -4.88
N GLY A 569 -12.39 18.82 -3.58
CA GLY A 569 -12.56 20.15 -2.97
C GLY A 569 -13.73 20.99 -3.53
N SER A 570 -14.10 22.08 -2.84
CA SER A 570 -15.03 23.07 -3.41
C SER A 570 -14.29 24.11 -4.25
N ALA A 571 -14.97 24.81 -5.16
CA ALA A 571 -14.35 25.86 -5.96
C ALA A 571 -13.73 26.96 -5.08
N GLU A 572 -14.38 27.35 -3.98
CA GLU A 572 -13.85 28.34 -3.03
C GLU A 572 -12.64 27.81 -2.27
N ALA A 573 -12.65 26.53 -1.91
CA ALA A 573 -11.52 25.86 -1.24
C ALA A 573 -10.30 25.79 -2.15
N ILE A 574 -10.49 25.40 -3.41
CA ILE A 574 -9.45 25.39 -4.44
C ILE A 574 -8.86 26.79 -4.61
N GLU A 575 -9.71 27.81 -4.80
CA GLU A 575 -9.28 29.20 -4.94
C GLU A 575 -8.45 29.67 -3.73
N ALA A 576 -8.93 29.40 -2.50
CA ALA A 576 -8.24 29.78 -1.28
C ALA A 576 -6.86 29.11 -1.15
N VAL A 577 -6.74 27.83 -1.52
CA VAL A 577 -5.45 27.13 -1.52
C VAL A 577 -4.50 27.73 -2.56
N PHE A 578 -4.98 28.02 -3.77
CA PHE A 578 -4.16 28.67 -4.81
C PHE A 578 -3.68 30.05 -4.37
N GLU A 579 -4.52 30.86 -3.72
CA GLU A 579 -4.12 32.14 -3.11
C GLU A 579 -2.96 31.94 -2.12
N ALA A 580 -3.06 30.92 -1.26
CA ALA A 580 -2.09 30.65 -0.20
C ALA A 580 -0.76 30.05 -0.66
N LEU A 581 -0.66 29.50 -1.88
CA LEU A 581 0.60 28.91 -2.39
C LEU A 581 1.79 29.89 -2.37
N GLU A 582 1.54 31.20 -2.40
CA GLU A 582 2.62 32.21 -2.28
C GLU A 582 3.28 32.22 -0.89
N GLU A 583 2.63 31.64 0.11
CA GLU A 583 3.14 31.59 1.49
C GLU A 583 3.84 30.27 1.81
N PHE A 584 3.63 29.22 0.99
CA PHE A 584 4.18 27.88 1.19
C PHE A 584 5.70 27.89 0.95
N ASP A 585 6.49 27.26 1.81
CA ASP A 585 7.91 27.04 1.53
C ASP A 585 8.12 25.97 0.44
N GLU A 586 9.37 25.67 0.09
CA GLU A 586 9.67 24.74 -1.00
C GLU A 586 9.17 23.32 -0.69
N GLU A 587 9.34 22.86 0.55
CA GLU A 587 8.90 21.56 1.04
C GLU A 587 7.38 21.44 1.08
N GLU A 588 6.68 22.47 1.55
CA GLU A 588 5.22 22.54 1.58
C GLU A 588 4.65 22.55 0.15
N LEU A 589 5.28 23.29 -0.77
CA LEU A 589 4.91 23.28 -2.19
C LEU A 589 5.06 21.86 -2.75
N LEU A 590 6.17 21.18 -2.51
CA LEU A 590 6.36 19.80 -2.97
C LEU A 590 5.34 18.83 -2.36
N ALA A 591 4.98 19.02 -1.09
CA ALA A 591 4.04 18.16 -0.38
C ALA A 591 2.58 18.33 -0.86
N ILE A 592 2.17 19.53 -1.29
CA ILE A 592 0.80 19.79 -1.77
C ILE A 592 0.61 19.43 -3.25
N MET A 593 1.70 19.29 -4.02
CA MET A 593 1.68 18.99 -5.46
C MET A 593 0.86 17.75 -5.84
N PRO A 594 0.91 16.61 -5.12
CA PRO A 594 0.08 15.44 -5.44
C PRO A 594 -1.41 15.74 -5.33
N SER A 595 -1.84 16.42 -4.26
CA SER A 595 -3.25 16.81 -4.09
C SER A 595 -3.71 17.79 -5.16
N LEU A 596 -2.85 18.71 -5.60
CA LEU A 596 -3.16 19.62 -6.71
C LEU A 596 -3.23 18.89 -8.06
N ALA A 597 -2.41 17.86 -8.26
CA ALA A 597 -2.42 17.05 -9.48
C ALA A 597 -3.68 16.17 -9.58
N GLU A 598 -4.14 15.61 -8.44
CA GLU A 598 -5.35 14.79 -8.36
C GLU A 598 -6.64 15.54 -8.76
N LEU A 599 -6.67 16.87 -8.60
CA LEU A 599 -7.79 17.71 -9.06
C LEU A 599 -7.93 17.74 -10.60
N GLY A 600 -6.86 17.40 -11.33
CA GLY A 600 -6.84 17.42 -12.79
C GLY A 600 -7.24 18.77 -13.37
N THR A 601 -8.26 18.78 -14.24
CA THR A 601 -8.70 20.01 -14.94
C THR A 601 -9.37 21.04 -14.02
N GLN A 602 -9.88 20.63 -12.84
CA GLN A 602 -10.51 21.54 -11.88
C GLN A 602 -9.52 22.58 -11.33
N ALA A 603 -8.23 22.22 -11.26
CA ALA A 603 -7.18 23.10 -10.79
C ALA A 603 -6.72 24.12 -11.84
N VAL A 604 -6.99 23.89 -13.14
CA VAL A 604 -6.40 24.67 -14.25
C VAL A 604 -6.62 26.18 -14.13
N PRO A 605 -7.82 26.71 -13.78
CA PRO A 605 -8.01 28.15 -13.60
C PRO A 605 -7.10 28.74 -12.50
N GLY A 606 -6.95 28.04 -11.38
CA GLY A 606 -6.06 28.45 -10.28
C GLY A 606 -4.59 28.36 -10.67
N ILE A 607 -4.21 27.33 -11.43
CA ILE A 607 -2.84 27.16 -11.91
C ILE A 607 -2.46 28.24 -12.94
N HIS A 608 -3.38 28.66 -13.82
CA HIS A 608 -3.12 29.76 -14.77
C HIS A 608 -2.69 31.05 -14.07
N ALA A 609 -3.32 31.38 -12.93
CA ALA A 609 -2.94 32.56 -12.15
C ALA A 609 -1.52 32.44 -11.56
N LYS A 610 -1.03 31.22 -11.32
CA LYS A 610 0.28 30.96 -10.71
C LYS A 610 1.43 30.95 -11.71
N LEU A 611 1.16 30.90 -13.02
CA LEU A 611 2.19 31.07 -14.05
C LEU A 611 2.87 32.45 -14.01
N ASP A 612 2.21 33.45 -13.45
CA ASP A 612 2.73 34.82 -13.31
C ASP A 612 3.12 35.17 -11.86
N SER A 613 3.25 34.16 -10.99
CA SER A 613 3.71 34.35 -9.60
C SER A 613 5.10 35.01 -9.55
N PRO A 614 5.38 35.91 -8.58
CA PRO A 614 6.72 36.44 -8.39
C PRO A 614 7.72 35.35 -7.94
N ARG A 615 7.26 34.27 -7.31
CA ARG A 615 8.10 33.18 -6.81
C ARG A 615 8.40 32.16 -7.90
N GLN A 616 9.69 31.89 -8.13
CA GLN A 616 10.14 30.94 -9.16
C GLN A 616 9.56 29.54 -8.94
N GLN A 617 9.57 29.02 -7.71
CA GLN A 617 9.09 27.67 -7.38
C GLN A 617 7.60 27.51 -7.66
N VAL A 618 6.79 28.55 -7.40
CA VAL A 618 5.35 28.54 -7.67
C VAL A 618 5.08 28.54 -9.17
N ARG A 619 5.80 29.36 -9.95
CA ARG A 619 5.71 29.32 -11.43
C ARG A 619 6.11 27.95 -11.98
N GLN A 620 7.15 27.35 -11.40
CA GLN A 620 7.64 26.03 -11.80
C GLN A 620 6.63 24.92 -11.50
N ALA A 621 6.06 24.93 -10.29
CA ALA A 621 4.96 24.04 -9.90
C ALA A 621 3.77 24.17 -10.86
N ALA A 622 3.38 25.41 -11.19
CA ALA A 622 2.29 25.67 -12.12
C ALA A 622 2.55 25.08 -13.51
N ALA A 623 3.75 25.26 -14.07
CA ALA A 623 4.11 24.68 -15.35
C ALA A 623 4.02 23.14 -15.32
N ILE A 624 4.56 22.50 -14.28
CA ILE A 624 4.53 21.04 -14.11
C ILE A 624 3.08 20.52 -14.02
N LEU A 625 2.26 21.13 -13.17
CA LEU A 625 0.86 20.73 -12.98
C LEU A 625 0.04 20.88 -14.27
N LEU A 626 0.24 21.94 -15.06
CA LEU A 626 -0.46 22.11 -16.35
C LEU A 626 -0.04 21.03 -17.36
N GLY A 627 1.24 20.66 -17.37
CA GLY A 627 1.72 19.56 -18.21
C GLY A 627 1.11 18.20 -17.83
N ILE A 628 0.80 18.00 -16.55
CA ILE A 628 0.14 16.77 -16.05
C ILE A 628 -1.36 16.80 -16.32
N ALA A 629 -2.03 17.94 -16.12
CA ALA A 629 -3.45 18.10 -16.37
C ALA A 629 -3.83 17.98 -17.86
N ARG A 630 -2.87 18.29 -18.77
CA ARG A 630 -3.01 18.19 -20.23
C ARG A 630 -4.23 18.92 -20.82
N ASP A 631 -4.67 20.00 -20.18
CA ASP A 631 -5.77 20.82 -20.70
C ASP A 631 -5.28 21.79 -21.79
N GLY A 632 -5.83 21.64 -23.00
CA GLY A 632 -5.54 22.47 -24.16
C GLY A 632 -5.83 23.97 -23.97
N SER A 633 -6.66 24.35 -22.98
CA SER A 633 -6.85 25.76 -22.59
C SER A 633 -5.54 26.44 -22.15
N SER A 634 -4.55 25.64 -21.73
CA SER A 634 -3.27 26.08 -21.18
C SER A 634 -2.22 26.45 -22.23
N ILE A 635 -2.44 26.14 -23.51
CA ILE A 635 -1.45 26.40 -24.58
C ILE A 635 -1.11 27.89 -24.64
N VAL A 636 -2.10 28.77 -24.64
CA VAL A 636 -1.87 30.23 -24.75
C VAL A 636 -1.17 30.81 -23.50
N PRO A 637 -1.62 30.52 -22.26
CA PRO A 637 -0.90 30.90 -21.05
C PRO A 637 0.56 30.43 -21.02
N LEU A 638 0.81 29.16 -21.37
CA LEU A 638 2.17 28.60 -21.38
C LEU A 638 3.06 29.25 -22.44
N LEU A 639 2.55 29.53 -23.65
CA LEU A 639 3.31 30.26 -24.69
C LEU A 639 3.66 31.69 -24.26
N ARG A 640 2.72 32.37 -23.59
CA ARG A 640 2.97 33.70 -23.02
C ARG A 640 4.10 33.66 -22.00
N ARG A 641 4.12 32.62 -21.14
CA ARG A 641 5.16 32.40 -20.14
C ARG A 641 6.49 32.01 -20.77
N LEU A 642 6.50 31.14 -21.79
CA LEU A 642 7.70 30.72 -22.52
C LEU A 642 8.48 31.91 -23.07
N ALA A 643 7.76 32.90 -23.62
CA ALA A 643 8.34 34.11 -24.19
C ALA A 643 8.79 35.15 -23.15
N ARG A 644 8.38 35.02 -21.89
CA ARG A 644 8.63 36.02 -20.83
C ARG A 644 9.47 35.49 -19.68
N GLU A 645 9.63 34.18 -19.50
CA GLU A 645 10.30 33.59 -18.35
C GLU A 645 11.80 33.91 -18.34
N GLU A 646 12.25 34.53 -17.26
CA GLU A 646 13.63 35.01 -17.07
C GLU A 646 14.52 33.92 -16.48
N THR A 647 13.94 32.96 -15.75
CA THR A 647 14.66 31.88 -15.08
C THR A 647 14.66 30.60 -15.92
N ARG A 648 15.37 29.56 -15.47
CA ARG A 648 15.37 28.24 -16.14
C ARG A 648 14.03 27.50 -16.08
N VAL A 649 13.00 28.04 -15.43
CA VAL A 649 11.63 27.47 -15.42
C VAL A 649 11.06 27.33 -16.84
N TRP A 650 11.56 28.09 -17.82
CA TRP A 650 11.12 27.96 -19.21
C TRP A 650 11.31 26.55 -19.79
N PHE A 651 12.25 25.75 -19.26
CA PHE A 651 12.37 24.32 -19.63
C PHE A 651 11.15 23.50 -19.22
N ASP A 652 10.61 23.74 -18.03
CA ASP A 652 9.40 23.06 -17.54
C ASP A 652 8.15 23.57 -18.28
N VAL A 653 8.12 24.86 -18.63
CA VAL A 653 7.07 25.44 -19.50
C VAL A 653 7.09 24.81 -20.89
N ALA A 654 8.27 24.64 -21.49
CA ALA A 654 8.42 23.97 -22.79
C ALA A 654 7.96 22.50 -22.72
N ARG A 655 8.28 21.79 -21.63
CA ARG A 655 7.81 20.42 -21.40
C ARG A 655 6.29 20.35 -21.24
N ALA A 656 5.71 21.31 -20.50
CA ALA A 656 4.26 21.40 -20.34
C ALA A 656 3.56 21.65 -21.68
N ILE A 657 4.12 22.49 -22.55
CA ILE A 657 3.64 22.68 -23.93
C ILE A 657 3.74 21.37 -24.72
N GLY A 658 4.85 20.64 -24.59
CA GLY A 658 5.05 19.33 -25.20
C GLY A 658 3.97 18.33 -24.82
N ALA A 659 3.59 18.26 -23.54
CA ALA A 659 2.56 17.36 -23.02
C ALA A 659 1.14 17.65 -23.54
N LEU A 660 0.90 18.82 -24.15
CA LEU A 660 -0.35 19.19 -24.83
C LEU A 660 -0.40 18.68 -26.29
N GLY A 661 0.69 18.05 -26.75
CA GLY A 661 0.77 17.36 -28.02
C GLY A 661 0.78 18.28 -29.24
N THR A 662 0.45 17.70 -30.40
CA THR A 662 0.53 18.35 -31.72
C THR A 662 -0.30 19.63 -31.85
N SER A 663 -1.34 19.79 -31.03
CA SER A 663 -2.18 21.00 -30.96
C SER A 663 -1.39 22.28 -30.64
N ALA A 664 -0.21 22.16 -30.02
CA ALA A 664 0.66 23.29 -29.72
C ALA A 664 1.46 23.81 -30.92
N LEU A 665 1.72 22.97 -31.95
CA LEU A 665 2.62 23.29 -33.07
C LEU A 665 2.15 24.51 -33.86
N GLU A 666 0.85 24.60 -34.16
CA GLU A 666 0.30 25.76 -34.88
C GLU A 666 0.52 27.06 -34.11
N ARG A 667 0.32 27.03 -32.79
CA ARG A 667 0.52 28.22 -31.94
C ARG A 667 1.99 28.57 -31.75
N LEU A 668 2.89 27.60 -31.73
CA LEU A 668 4.35 27.80 -31.74
C LEU A 668 4.82 28.47 -33.04
N CYS A 669 4.27 28.06 -34.19
CA CYS A 669 4.49 28.72 -35.47
C CYS A 669 3.97 30.16 -35.46
N ALA A 670 2.77 30.39 -34.90
CA ALA A 670 2.23 31.74 -34.74
C ALA A 670 3.12 32.65 -33.87
N LEU A 671 3.67 32.13 -32.77
CA LEU A 671 4.61 32.85 -31.91
C LEU A 671 5.91 33.23 -32.64
N SER A 672 6.42 32.32 -33.50
CA SER A 672 7.58 32.60 -34.35
C SER A 672 7.31 33.75 -35.32
N ARG A 673 6.12 33.76 -35.96
CA ARG A 673 5.70 34.85 -36.85
C ARG A 673 5.53 36.19 -36.15
N GLN A 674 5.03 36.19 -34.91
CA GLN A 674 4.92 37.42 -34.10
C GLN A 674 6.31 38.02 -33.84
N SER A 675 7.28 37.17 -33.51
CA SER A 675 8.69 37.57 -33.37
C SER A 675 9.29 38.15 -34.65
N ALA A 676 9.03 37.51 -35.79
CA ALA A 676 9.48 37.99 -37.11
C ALA A 676 8.91 39.37 -37.49
N ARG A 677 7.70 39.70 -37.02
CA ARG A 677 7.02 40.99 -37.28
C ARG A 677 7.52 42.13 -36.39
N GLY A 678 8.49 41.88 -35.52
CA GLY A 678 9.05 42.90 -34.64
C GLY A 678 8.20 43.22 -33.41
N GLU A 679 7.31 42.31 -33.00
CA GLU A 679 6.67 42.41 -31.68
C GLU A 679 7.75 42.35 -30.59
N GLN A 680 7.67 43.27 -29.61
CA GLN A 680 8.66 43.35 -28.55
C GLN A 680 8.44 42.25 -27.51
N PHE A 681 9.37 41.30 -27.47
CA PHE A 681 9.50 40.30 -26.41
C PHE A 681 10.59 40.74 -25.42
N PRO A 682 10.50 40.35 -24.13
CA PRO A 682 11.53 40.69 -23.14
C PRO A 682 12.84 39.91 -23.34
N ILE A 683 12.87 38.94 -24.25
CA ILE A 683 14.03 38.13 -24.61
C ILE A 683 14.41 38.38 -26.07
N GLU A 684 15.68 38.15 -26.39
CA GLU A 684 16.17 38.30 -27.76
C GLU A 684 15.43 37.35 -28.73
N HIS A 685 15.21 37.82 -29.95
CA HIS A 685 14.58 37.05 -31.02
C HIS A 685 15.19 35.64 -31.18
N ARG A 686 16.53 35.54 -31.21
CA ARG A 686 17.25 34.27 -31.36
C ARG A 686 16.96 33.27 -30.22
N GLU A 687 16.83 33.77 -29.00
CA GLU A 687 16.52 32.98 -27.81
C GLU A 687 15.07 32.50 -27.86
N LEU A 688 14.12 33.36 -28.25
CA LEU A 688 12.73 32.95 -28.44
C LEU A 688 12.61 31.82 -29.46
N ILE A 689 13.29 31.92 -30.61
CA ILE A 689 13.32 30.85 -31.62
C ILE A 689 13.97 29.56 -31.08
N ALA A 690 14.99 29.66 -30.21
CA ALA A 690 15.57 28.49 -29.54
C ALA A 690 14.55 27.81 -28.60
N ARG A 691 13.81 28.60 -27.81
CA ARG A 691 12.77 28.09 -26.90
C ARG A 691 11.59 27.47 -27.64
N VAL A 692 11.18 28.06 -28.77
CA VAL A 692 10.17 27.47 -29.67
C VAL A 692 10.66 26.12 -30.20
N GLY A 693 11.91 26.04 -30.67
CA GLY A 693 12.51 24.77 -31.10
C GLY A 693 12.56 23.73 -29.98
N ARG A 694 12.91 24.13 -28.75
CA ARG A 694 12.85 23.23 -27.59
C ARG A 694 11.43 22.74 -27.33
N ALA A 695 10.42 23.59 -27.37
CA ALA A 695 9.03 23.18 -27.17
C ALA A 695 8.54 22.24 -28.29
N MET A 696 8.91 22.49 -29.55
CA MET A 696 8.63 21.56 -30.67
C MET A 696 9.28 20.18 -30.43
N ALA A 697 10.52 20.14 -29.92
CA ALA A 697 11.18 18.89 -29.56
C ALA A 697 10.43 18.16 -28.43
N GLU A 698 9.98 18.87 -27.39
CA GLU A 698 9.18 18.29 -26.31
C GLU A 698 7.84 17.73 -26.83
N VAL A 699 7.20 18.35 -27.83
CA VAL A 699 6.00 17.81 -28.51
C VAL A 699 6.32 16.49 -29.21
N VAL A 700 7.43 16.43 -29.98
CA VAL A 700 7.85 15.19 -30.65
C VAL A 700 8.12 14.07 -29.64
N ILE A 701 8.81 14.38 -28.54
CA ILE A 701 9.09 13.38 -27.49
C ILE A 701 7.82 12.91 -26.80
N ALA A 702 6.87 13.80 -26.51
CA ALA A 702 5.61 13.45 -25.84
C ALA A 702 4.70 12.55 -26.70
N GLU A 703 4.77 12.69 -28.03
CA GLU A 703 3.90 11.99 -28.99
C GLU A 703 4.51 10.67 -29.52
N GLY A 704 5.61 10.17 -28.90
CA GLY A 704 6.21 8.88 -29.27
C GLY A 704 7.56 8.96 -29.96
N GLY A 705 8.17 10.15 -30.08
CA GLY A 705 9.57 10.30 -30.46
C GLY A 705 9.84 10.12 -31.96
N PRO A 706 10.88 9.35 -32.36
CA PRO A 706 11.36 9.27 -33.75
C PRO A 706 10.32 8.82 -34.80
N ASP A 707 9.29 8.09 -34.40
CA ASP A 707 8.30 7.52 -35.31
C ASP A 707 6.93 8.23 -35.19
N SER A 708 6.87 9.37 -34.48
CA SER A 708 5.61 10.09 -34.22
C SER A 708 5.16 10.99 -35.37
N ILE A 709 3.84 11.15 -35.53
CA ILE A 709 3.23 12.14 -36.45
C ILE A 709 3.74 13.56 -36.14
N ALA A 710 4.02 13.85 -34.87
CA ALA A 710 4.62 15.10 -34.45
C ALA A 710 6.00 15.33 -35.07
N ARG A 711 6.83 14.28 -35.21
CA ARG A 711 8.13 14.40 -35.89
C ARG A 711 7.93 14.74 -37.36
N ASP A 712 7.04 14.04 -38.06
CA ASP A 712 6.77 14.30 -39.48
C ASP A 712 6.29 15.75 -39.69
N ALA A 713 5.41 16.23 -38.81
CA ALA A 713 4.95 17.61 -38.82
C ALA A 713 6.12 18.59 -38.60
N VAL A 714 7.01 18.32 -37.64
CA VAL A 714 8.19 19.15 -37.40
C VAL A 714 9.21 19.05 -38.56
N GLU A 715 9.33 17.91 -39.23
CA GLU A 715 10.17 17.73 -40.41
C GLU A 715 9.64 18.54 -41.60
N ALA A 716 8.33 18.52 -41.84
CA ALA A 716 7.69 19.40 -42.80
C ALA A 716 7.90 20.89 -42.47
N LEU A 717 7.80 21.27 -41.19
CA LEU A 717 8.06 22.65 -40.74
C LEU A 717 9.54 23.05 -40.94
N SER A 718 10.48 22.12 -40.83
CA SER A 718 11.90 22.38 -41.08
C SER A 718 12.18 22.76 -42.54
N GLN A 719 11.31 22.32 -43.46
CA GLN A 719 11.36 22.62 -44.89
C GLN A 719 10.48 23.83 -45.27
N SER A 720 9.91 24.53 -44.28
CA SER A 720 9.09 25.72 -44.51
C SER A 720 9.87 26.85 -45.18
N THR A 721 9.18 27.64 -46.00
CA THR A 721 9.74 28.88 -46.57
C THR A 721 9.88 30.00 -45.53
N GLU A 722 9.22 29.87 -44.38
CA GLU A 722 9.34 30.79 -43.25
C GLU A 722 10.62 30.49 -42.45
N THR A 723 11.62 31.38 -42.54
CA THR A 723 12.98 31.17 -42.02
C THR A 723 13.01 30.83 -40.53
N ASP A 724 12.26 31.54 -39.69
CA ASP A 724 12.26 31.32 -38.24
C ASP A 724 11.63 29.99 -37.84
N ILE A 725 10.58 29.57 -38.56
CA ILE A 725 9.92 28.28 -38.35
C ILE A 725 10.86 27.16 -38.77
N SER A 726 11.52 27.30 -39.93
CA SER A 726 12.51 26.34 -40.41
C SER A 726 13.68 26.19 -39.42
N ILE A 727 14.20 27.29 -38.87
CA ILE A 727 15.27 27.29 -37.87
C ILE A 727 14.81 26.64 -36.56
N ALA A 728 13.62 26.97 -36.05
CA ALA A 728 13.09 26.39 -34.82
C ALA A 728 12.88 24.88 -34.95
N ALA A 729 12.24 24.45 -36.04
CA ALA A 729 11.98 23.04 -36.33
C ALA A 729 13.28 22.24 -36.57
N GLY A 730 14.24 22.81 -37.32
CA GLY A 730 15.55 22.20 -37.51
C GLY A 730 16.32 22.01 -36.20
N ARG A 731 16.27 23.00 -35.29
CA ARG A 731 16.83 22.87 -33.94
C ARG A 731 16.11 21.82 -33.11
N ALA A 732 14.79 21.73 -33.23
CA ALA A 732 14.00 20.72 -32.53
C ALA A 732 14.50 19.32 -32.89
N LEU A 733 14.57 19.02 -34.20
CA LEU A 733 15.05 17.74 -34.73
C LEU A 733 16.49 17.43 -34.30
N ALA A 734 17.38 18.43 -34.33
CA ALA A 734 18.78 18.27 -33.95
C ALA A 734 18.99 17.98 -32.45
N THR A 735 18.02 18.34 -31.59
CA THR A 735 18.16 18.23 -30.12
C THR A 735 17.26 17.16 -29.50
N LEU A 736 16.51 16.39 -30.30
CA LEU A 736 15.58 15.37 -29.79
C LEU A 736 16.21 14.41 -28.79
N HIS A 737 17.45 13.96 -29.06
CA HIS A 737 18.17 13.08 -28.15
C HIS A 737 18.42 13.75 -26.80
N ASP A 738 19.01 14.94 -26.78
CA ASP A 738 19.31 15.68 -25.55
C ASP A 738 18.05 16.03 -24.75
N VAL A 739 16.96 16.38 -25.46
CA VAL A 739 15.65 16.66 -24.86
C VAL A 739 15.06 15.42 -24.23
N SER A 740 15.13 14.28 -24.92
CA SER A 740 14.69 12.98 -24.40
C SER A 740 15.47 12.58 -23.15
N VAL A 741 16.81 12.68 -23.19
CA VAL A 741 17.68 12.36 -22.03
C VAL A 741 17.36 13.25 -20.83
N ALA A 742 17.25 14.57 -21.05
CA ALA A 742 16.93 15.51 -19.98
C ALA A 742 15.53 15.28 -19.39
N GLY A 743 14.54 14.94 -20.22
CA GLY A 743 13.20 14.58 -19.77
C GLY A 743 13.19 13.32 -18.91
N ALA A 744 13.93 12.28 -19.34
CA ALA A 744 14.06 11.03 -18.61
C ALA A 744 14.74 11.23 -17.25
N GLN A 745 15.81 12.03 -17.17
CA GLN A 745 16.49 12.36 -15.91
C GLN A 745 15.57 13.07 -14.90
N ILE A 746 14.70 13.97 -15.37
CA ILE A 746 13.81 14.74 -14.50
C ILE A 746 12.65 13.89 -13.97
N ARG A 747 12.21 12.89 -14.73
CA ARG A 747 11.18 11.92 -14.30
C ARG A 747 11.75 10.75 -13.47
N GLY A 748 13.06 10.73 -13.22
CA GLY A 748 13.72 9.64 -12.50
C GLY A 748 13.96 8.36 -13.34
N GLU A 749 13.83 8.45 -14.67
CA GLU A 749 14.01 7.31 -15.59
C GLU A 749 15.50 7.03 -15.92
N ARG A 750 16.41 7.97 -15.60
CA ARG A 750 17.87 7.88 -15.81
C ARG A 750 18.65 8.59 -14.69
N SER A 751 19.82 8.05 -14.35
CA SER A 751 20.73 8.62 -13.35
C SER A 751 21.27 9.99 -13.76
N LEU A 752 21.53 10.85 -12.77
CA LEU A 752 22.17 12.16 -12.95
C LEU A 752 23.70 12.04 -12.90
N PRO A 753 24.46 12.79 -13.71
CA PRO A 753 25.90 12.91 -13.53
C PRO A 753 26.28 13.76 -12.30
N ASP A 754 27.28 13.32 -11.53
CA ASP A 754 27.68 13.77 -10.18
C ASP A 754 28.02 15.26 -9.98
N ALA A 755 28.07 16.06 -11.04
CA ALA A 755 28.52 17.46 -10.96
C ALA A 755 27.39 18.45 -11.24
N THR A 756 26.31 18.42 -10.46
CA THR A 756 25.52 19.63 -10.18
C THR A 756 24.85 19.48 -8.82
N GLN A 757 25.53 19.92 -7.77
CA GLN A 757 24.94 20.12 -6.44
C GLN A 757 23.55 20.78 -6.60
N LEU A 758 22.50 20.24 -5.95
CA LEU A 758 21.25 20.96 -5.64
C LEU A 758 20.15 21.17 -6.72
N ARG A 759 20.01 20.44 -7.84
CA ARG A 759 18.97 20.81 -8.83
C ARG A 759 18.11 19.66 -9.37
N GLY A 760 16.78 19.71 -9.24
CA GLY A 760 15.98 20.82 -8.72
C GLY A 760 14.52 20.47 -8.52
N PHE A 761 13.79 21.44 -7.98
CA PHE A 761 12.37 21.39 -7.66
C PHE A 761 11.53 20.55 -8.62
N ALA A 762 11.75 20.64 -9.94
CA ALA A 762 11.06 19.81 -10.93
C ALA A 762 11.22 18.30 -10.71
N ARG A 763 12.43 17.78 -10.48
CA ARG A 763 12.67 16.36 -10.20
C ARG A 763 11.93 15.91 -8.94
N ARG A 764 12.10 16.64 -7.83
CA ARG A 764 11.41 16.40 -6.55
C ARG A 764 9.88 16.49 -6.70
N ALA A 765 9.39 17.37 -7.55
CA ALA A 765 7.97 17.53 -7.81
C ALA A 765 7.40 16.38 -8.65
N TYR A 766 8.10 15.95 -9.71
CA TYR A 766 7.70 14.75 -10.47
C TYR A 766 7.83 13.49 -9.63
N GLU A 767 8.82 13.37 -8.76
CA GLU A 767 8.92 12.29 -7.78
C GLU A 767 7.73 12.32 -6.82
N ALA A 768 7.39 13.48 -6.25
CA ALA A 768 6.24 13.61 -5.36
C ALA A 768 4.91 13.24 -6.05
N ILE A 769 4.73 13.58 -7.33
CA ILE A 769 3.47 13.37 -8.05
C ILE A 769 3.38 11.99 -8.72
N LEU A 770 4.45 11.54 -9.39
CA LEU A 770 4.43 10.39 -10.31
C LEU A 770 5.08 9.13 -9.74
N VAL A 771 5.90 9.22 -8.70
CA VAL A 771 6.63 8.08 -8.15
C VAL A 771 5.92 7.62 -6.87
N PRO A 772 5.27 6.43 -6.86
CA PRO A 772 4.95 5.77 -5.59
C PRO A 772 6.27 5.63 -4.82
N GLU A 773 6.33 5.94 -3.51
CA GLU A 773 7.52 6.13 -2.63
C GLU A 773 8.65 5.07 -2.64
N LEU A 774 8.62 4.11 -3.56
CA LEU A 774 9.52 3.01 -3.86
C LEU A 774 10.95 3.39 -4.31
N ASP A 775 11.24 4.63 -4.73
CA ASP A 775 12.55 4.99 -5.31
C ASP A 775 13.40 5.99 -4.47
N ILE A 776 12.95 6.41 -3.29
CA ILE A 776 13.60 7.53 -2.57
C ILE A 776 14.83 7.08 -1.75
N LEU A 777 15.02 5.78 -1.48
CA LEU A 777 16.00 5.33 -0.48
C LEU A 777 17.30 4.76 -1.03
N ASP A 778 17.41 4.47 -2.33
CA ASP A 778 18.66 3.93 -2.87
C ASP A 778 19.71 5.05 -3.13
N GLU A 779 19.30 6.30 -3.41
CA GLU A 779 20.24 7.40 -3.67
C GLU A 779 20.86 8.00 -2.39
N GLU A 780 20.17 7.99 -1.24
CA GLU A 780 20.75 8.50 0.02
C GLU A 780 21.78 7.53 0.63
N VAL A 781 21.67 6.23 0.35
CA VAL A 781 22.59 5.20 0.88
C VAL A 781 23.85 5.08 0.03
N GLU A 782 23.79 5.26 -1.30
CA GLU A 782 25.00 5.27 -2.14
C GLU A 782 25.85 6.53 -1.94
N ALA A 783 25.24 7.67 -1.57
CA ALA A 783 25.96 8.92 -1.30
C ALA A 783 26.72 8.95 0.05
N GLU A 784 26.43 8.02 0.98
CA GLU A 784 27.18 7.88 2.24
C GLU A 784 28.30 6.83 2.16
N PHE A 785 28.36 6.02 1.09
CA PHE A 785 29.36 4.96 0.90
C PHE A 785 30.36 5.21 -0.24
N LEU A 786 30.30 6.37 -0.92
CA LEU A 786 31.29 6.87 -1.89
C LEU A 786 31.85 8.22 -1.41
#